data_AF-A0A518DIC4-F1
#
_entry.id   AF-A0A518DIC4-F1
#
_cell.length_a   1.000
_cell.length_b   1.000
_cell.length_c   1.000
_cell.angle_alpha   90.00
_cell.angle_beta   90.00
_cell.angle_gamma   90.00
#
_symmetry.space_group_name_H-M   'P 1'
#
loop_
_entity.id
_entity.type
_entity.pdbx_description
1 polymer ?
#
loop_
_entity_poly.entity_id
_entity_poly.type
_entity_poly.pdbx_seq_one_letter_code
_entity_poly.pdbx_strand_id
1 'polypeptide(L)'
;MSVVTQSIFESIGVALPERRVATRDIVAGCVNSVRLPLERLTGIRERRLAGDGLYSIDLAEAAARDCLTRGALAPEQVDLVVCTNISRCDSEKTISYEPATSIKLKQRLGLGRALAIDVSNACAGMWTGVYLADAMIRTGAARHALVVSGEYISYLIDSAQQEITDFMDPQIASLTLGDAGVAVALGRSPSPEVGLHALDLYTLGKYAPHCVAKPSSEAAGRPVMLTDAIKVTEAVVPHAARHAKLVLDRHGWTLDSIDCVVPHQTSQLTMQEGMKEIDRLYGHDLWARCVNNLPERGNTSSNSHFLAMFDATERKQVGSRNRVVFCISGSGQTTGTALYTLDDLPDRLHSAAGQTRSTAEEHKPAGTIGATLRLASVAVHRPGSPEEIDTVGMLAAAAEQCLAAGPVGLDDVELLLSTSTYRTDFVMEPAIAALVAGRLRMNDDRPAGHAKKTLAFDVMNGPVGFLKACFLAGELATAGKLTAAMVLASEVENGRILGADTVLGLEEMASAALLAESEAGDGFLAFEFYDDLSAIDEEGVQVSWGVGERPHIIGRRGEKLHDAYVRAIGVAVGRLLESQQLALDDIGVLLPPQVDAGFPARVAKELGFPLDRTVCCDATVNLATSSVPQSYRTAVDSGRAAPGDLGLMIAVGAGVQVGCAIYQF
;
A
#
# COMPACT_ATOMS: atom_id res chain seq x y z
N MET A 1 4.67 34.82 -4.88
CA MET A 1 3.85 33.88 -5.68
C MET A 1 3.44 32.78 -4.72
N SER A 2 2.14 32.57 -4.48
CA SER A 2 1.71 31.45 -3.62
C SER A 2 2.09 30.15 -4.33
N VAL A 3 2.97 29.36 -3.73
CA VAL A 3 3.36 28.06 -4.27
C VAL A 3 2.08 27.23 -4.43
N VAL A 4 1.75 26.83 -5.66
CA VAL A 4 0.60 25.96 -5.90
C VAL A 4 0.90 24.61 -5.25
N THR A 5 0.09 24.22 -4.26
CA THR A 5 0.29 23.02 -3.44
C THR A 5 -0.62 21.85 -3.84
N GLN A 6 -1.39 21.94 -4.92
CA GLN A 6 -2.32 20.88 -5.31
C GLN A 6 -1.68 19.94 -6.34
N SER A 7 -2.08 18.68 -6.33
CA SER A 7 -1.70 17.69 -7.34
C SER A 7 -2.84 17.52 -8.36
N ILE A 8 -2.52 17.26 -9.62
CA ILE A 8 -3.48 16.88 -10.67
C ILE A 8 -3.17 15.48 -11.17
N PHE A 9 -4.17 14.85 -11.78
CA PHE A 9 -3.99 13.65 -12.60
C PHE A 9 -3.56 14.08 -14.02
N GLU A 10 -2.33 13.79 -14.40
CA GLU A 10 -1.78 14.07 -15.73
C GLU A 10 -2.42 13.16 -16.78
N SER A 11 -2.56 11.88 -16.45
CA SER A 11 -3.20 10.85 -17.28
C SER A 11 -3.74 9.70 -16.46
N ILE A 12 -4.63 8.92 -17.08
CA ILE A 12 -5.12 7.64 -16.59
C ILE A 12 -4.91 6.63 -17.72
N GLY A 13 -4.34 5.47 -17.40
CA GLY A 13 -4.22 4.34 -18.31
C GLY A 13 -4.98 3.13 -17.81
N VAL A 14 -5.49 2.33 -18.74
CA VAL A 14 -6.36 1.20 -18.44
C VAL A 14 -5.96 -0.03 -19.26
N ALA A 15 -5.93 -1.19 -18.61
CA ALA A 15 -5.83 -2.49 -19.24
C ALA A 15 -7.04 -3.34 -18.86
N LEU A 16 -7.76 -3.86 -19.86
CA LEU A 16 -8.91 -4.71 -19.64
C LEU A 16 -8.71 -6.05 -20.34
N PRO A 17 -8.94 -7.18 -19.65
CA PRO A 17 -8.98 -8.47 -20.32
C PRO A 17 -10.03 -8.50 -21.44
N GLU A 18 -9.75 -9.25 -22.50
CA GLU A 18 -10.65 -9.37 -23.65
C GLU A 18 -11.94 -10.13 -23.28
N ARG A 19 -11.80 -11.18 -22.47
CA ARG A 19 -12.90 -12.10 -22.13
C ARG A 19 -13.97 -11.39 -21.30
N ARG A 20 -15.18 -11.33 -21.86
CA ARG A 20 -16.40 -10.76 -21.25
C ARG A 20 -17.29 -11.89 -20.75
N VAL A 21 -17.70 -11.85 -19.49
CA VAL A 21 -18.51 -12.91 -18.86
C VAL A 21 -19.74 -12.32 -18.20
N ALA A 22 -20.92 -12.88 -18.51
CA ALA A 22 -22.20 -12.42 -17.98
C ALA A 22 -22.47 -12.98 -16.57
N THR A 23 -23.29 -12.29 -15.75
CA THR A 23 -23.65 -12.74 -14.38
C THR A 23 -24.29 -14.10 -14.37
N ARG A 24 -25.18 -14.36 -15.33
CA ARG A 24 -25.82 -15.67 -15.46
C ARG A 24 -24.79 -16.80 -15.64
N ASP A 25 -23.68 -16.54 -16.33
CA ASP A 25 -22.65 -17.55 -16.60
C ASP A 25 -21.78 -17.78 -15.34
N ILE A 26 -21.51 -16.72 -14.56
CA ILE A 26 -20.85 -16.84 -13.25
C ILE A 26 -21.71 -17.67 -12.29
N VAL A 27 -23.01 -17.38 -12.19
CA VAL A 27 -23.91 -18.13 -11.29
C VAL A 27 -24.10 -19.57 -11.77
N ALA A 28 -24.16 -19.80 -13.09
CA ALA A 28 -24.26 -21.15 -13.66
C ALA A 28 -23.01 -22.02 -13.41
N GLY A 29 -21.85 -21.42 -13.13
CA GLY A 29 -20.63 -22.14 -12.77
C GLY A 29 -20.59 -22.62 -11.32
N CYS A 30 -21.52 -22.20 -10.45
CA CYS A 30 -21.58 -22.68 -9.08
C CYS A 30 -21.99 -24.17 -9.02
N VAL A 31 -21.25 -24.97 -8.24
CA VAL A 31 -21.55 -26.40 -8.03
C VAL A 31 -22.90 -26.57 -7.32
N ASN A 32 -23.16 -25.72 -6.33
CA ASN A 32 -24.44 -25.66 -5.62
C ASN A 32 -25.35 -24.58 -6.21
N SER A 33 -26.67 -24.82 -6.15
CA SER A 33 -27.65 -23.87 -6.66
C SER A 33 -27.74 -22.63 -5.76
N VAL A 34 -27.13 -21.52 -6.23
CA VAL A 34 -27.25 -20.21 -5.61
C VAL A 34 -28.60 -19.60 -6.01
N ARG A 35 -29.64 -19.76 -5.18
CA ARG A 35 -30.99 -19.22 -5.42
C ARG A 35 -31.08 -17.71 -5.16
N LEU A 36 -30.20 -16.93 -5.78
CA LEU A 36 -30.08 -15.48 -5.60
C LEU A 36 -30.14 -14.77 -6.96
N PRO A 37 -31.02 -13.77 -7.16
CA PRO A 37 -31.02 -12.98 -8.39
C PRO A 37 -29.87 -11.96 -8.40
N LEU A 38 -28.63 -12.46 -8.49
CA LEU A 38 -27.39 -11.69 -8.30
C LEU A 38 -27.36 -10.43 -9.17
N GLU A 39 -27.63 -10.55 -10.48
CA GLU A 39 -27.64 -9.42 -11.42
C GLU A 39 -28.63 -8.32 -11.02
N ARG A 40 -29.82 -8.69 -10.52
CA ARG A 40 -30.85 -7.72 -10.10
C ARG A 40 -30.45 -6.98 -8.82
N LEU A 41 -29.79 -7.67 -7.89
CA LEU A 41 -29.37 -7.10 -6.61
C LEU A 41 -28.13 -6.22 -6.75
N THR A 42 -27.17 -6.66 -7.56
CA THR A 42 -25.89 -5.97 -7.70
C THR A 42 -25.89 -4.97 -8.86
N GLY A 43 -26.81 -5.10 -9.82
CA GLY A 43 -26.82 -4.31 -11.06
C GLY A 43 -25.73 -4.72 -12.06
N ILE A 44 -24.89 -5.70 -11.71
CA ILE A 44 -23.78 -6.18 -12.53
C ILE A 44 -24.33 -7.12 -13.58
N ARG A 45 -24.20 -6.77 -14.87
CA ARG A 45 -24.64 -7.62 -16.00
C ARG A 45 -23.51 -8.48 -16.53
N GLU A 46 -22.32 -7.89 -16.64
CA GLU A 46 -21.08 -8.54 -17.09
C GLU A 46 -19.83 -7.99 -16.40
N ARG A 47 -18.70 -8.66 -16.60
CA ARG A 47 -17.35 -8.22 -16.21
C ARG A 47 -16.30 -8.75 -17.18
N ARG A 48 -15.06 -8.29 -17.00
CA ARG A 48 -13.87 -8.82 -17.67
C ARG A 48 -13.16 -9.80 -16.74
N LEU A 49 -12.71 -10.92 -17.27
CA LEU A 49 -11.89 -11.91 -16.55
C LEU A 49 -10.61 -12.14 -17.34
N ALA A 50 -9.49 -12.28 -16.66
CA ALA A 50 -8.23 -12.63 -17.30
C ALA A 50 -8.32 -14.00 -17.99
N GLY A 51 -7.59 -14.13 -19.09
CA GLY A 51 -7.38 -15.41 -19.76
C GLY A 51 -6.09 -16.06 -19.30
N ASP A 52 -5.81 -17.24 -19.86
CA ASP A 52 -4.58 -17.98 -19.55
C ASP A 52 -3.34 -17.13 -19.82
N GLY A 53 -2.42 -17.07 -18.85
CA GLY A 53 -1.17 -16.33 -18.97
C GLY A 53 -1.26 -14.83 -18.76
N LEU A 54 -2.41 -14.29 -18.33
CA LEU A 54 -2.56 -12.88 -17.96
C LEU A 54 -2.76 -12.76 -16.45
N TYR A 55 -1.81 -12.12 -15.75
CA TYR A 55 -1.85 -11.98 -14.29
C TYR A 55 -1.82 -10.52 -13.82
N SER A 56 -1.78 -10.32 -12.50
CA SER A 56 -1.79 -9.00 -11.85
C SER A 56 -0.67 -8.10 -12.37
N ILE A 57 0.55 -8.62 -12.49
CA ILE A 57 1.71 -7.86 -12.98
C ILE A 57 1.55 -7.41 -14.44
N ASP A 58 0.95 -8.24 -15.29
CA ASP A 58 0.79 -7.95 -16.72
C ASP A 58 -0.30 -6.90 -16.95
N LEU A 59 -1.41 -6.99 -16.19
CA LEU A 59 -2.45 -5.95 -16.18
C LEU A 59 -1.91 -4.61 -15.67
N ALA A 60 -1.11 -4.63 -14.61
CA ALA A 60 -0.48 -3.44 -14.06
C ALA A 60 0.50 -2.81 -15.06
N GLU A 61 1.35 -3.63 -15.71
CA GLU A 61 2.30 -3.18 -16.72
C GLU A 61 1.59 -2.55 -17.93
N ALA A 62 0.57 -3.23 -18.46
CA ALA A 62 -0.20 -2.74 -19.60
C ALA A 62 -0.88 -1.39 -19.29
N ALA A 63 -1.50 -1.26 -18.11
CA ALA A 63 -2.13 -0.02 -17.68
C ALA A 63 -1.11 1.11 -17.47
N ALA A 64 0.05 0.80 -16.88
CA ALA A 64 1.14 1.75 -16.72
C ALA A 64 1.68 2.25 -18.07
N ARG A 65 1.90 1.35 -19.04
CA ARG A 65 2.33 1.72 -20.40
C ARG A 65 1.31 2.61 -21.11
N ASP A 66 0.02 2.27 -21.00
CA ASP A 66 -1.07 3.10 -21.54
C ASP A 66 -1.08 4.49 -20.88
N CYS A 67 -0.92 4.55 -19.55
CA CYS A 67 -0.90 5.79 -18.78
C CYS A 67 0.26 6.71 -19.17
N LEU A 68 1.48 6.16 -19.26
CA LEU A 68 2.69 6.89 -19.67
C LEU A 68 2.58 7.38 -21.12
N THR A 69 2.04 6.54 -22.01
CA THR A 69 1.83 6.91 -23.42
C THR A 69 0.82 8.05 -23.56
N ARG A 70 -0.33 7.97 -22.87
CA ARG A 70 -1.37 9.02 -22.87
C ARG A 70 -0.90 10.32 -22.23
N GLY A 71 -0.14 10.21 -21.13
CA GLY A 71 0.44 11.36 -20.44
C GLY A 71 1.66 11.96 -21.16
N ALA A 72 2.14 11.29 -22.22
CA ALA A 72 3.38 11.62 -22.91
C ALA A 72 4.57 11.79 -21.95
N LEU A 73 4.62 10.93 -20.92
CA LEU A 73 5.67 10.89 -19.90
C LEU A 73 6.69 9.81 -20.24
N ALA A 74 7.96 10.20 -20.36
CA ALA A 74 9.05 9.26 -20.49
C ALA A 74 9.31 8.54 -19.15
N PRO A 75 9.70 7.25 -19.14
CA PRO A 75 9.99 6.50 -17.93
C PRO A 75 10.96 7.20 -16.96
N GLU A 76 11.94 7.94 -17.47
CA GLU A 76 12.94 8.65 -16.69
C GLU A 76 12.40 9.89 -15.98
N GLN A 77 11.19 10.35 -16.33
CA GLN A 77 10.51 11.47 -15.67
C GLN A 77 9.71 11.03 -14.44
N VAL A 78 9.54 9.72 -14.22
CA VAL A 78 8.80 9.18 -13.06
C VAL A 78 9.75 9.09 -11.87
N ASP A 79 9.43 9.83 -10.80
CA ASP A 79 10.24 9.87 -9.56
C ASP A 79 9.71 8.91 -8.49
N LEU A 80 8.44 8.51 -8.58
CA LEU A 80 7.78 7.61 -7.65
C LEU A 80 6.87 6.64 -8.41
N VAL A 81 6.95 5.35 -8.10
CA VAL A 81 5.98 4.34 -8.52
C VAL A 81 5.40 3.64 -7.29
N VAL A 82 4.08 3.73 -7.13
CA VAL A 82 3.34 3.08 -6.04
C VAL A 82 2.43 2.01 -6.63
N CYS A 83 2.70 0.74 -6.34
CA CYS A 83 1.85 -0.38 -6.71
C CYS A 83 0.87 -0.70 -5.60
N THR A 84 -0.41 -0.84 -5.93
CA THR A 84 -1.48 -0.99 -4.93
C THR A 84 -2.35 -2.22 -5.17
N ASN A 85 -1.87 -3.17 -5.96
CA ASN A 85 -2.57 -4.41 -6.29
C ASN A 85 -2.81 -5.22 -5.02
N ILE A 86 -4.02 -5.75 -4.87
CA ILE A 86 -4.33 -6.75 -3.85
C ILE A 86 -3.83 -8.11 -4.32
N SER A 87 -4.23 -8.49 -5.52
CA SER A 87 -3.71 -9.66 -6.19
C SER A 87 -2.26 -9.39 -6.62
N ARG A 88 -1.31 -10.14 -6.08
CA ARG A 88 0.12 -10.07 -6.43
C ARG A 88 0.53 -11.32 -7.21
N CYS A 89 -0.30 -11.72 -8.17
CA CYS A 89 -0.06 -12.92 -8.97
C CYS A 89 0.83 -12.57 -10.17
N ASP A 90 1.92 -13.31 -10.32
CA ASP A 90 2.82 -13.19 -11.48
C ASP A 90 2.79 -14.43 -12.38
N SER A 91 2.20 -15.52 -11.88
CA SER A 91 2.05 -16.77 -12.60
C SER A 91 0.84 -17.54 -12.08
N GLU A 92 0.52 -18.64 -12.76
CA GLU A 92 -0.60 -19.49 -12.39
C GLU A 92 -0.43 -20.00 -10.96
N LYS A 93 -1.45 -19.81 -10.11
CA LYS A 93 -1.53 -20.34 -8.75
C LYS A 93 -0.38 -19.92 -7.81
N THR A 94 0.23 -18.75 -8.07
CA THR A 94 1.21 -18.18 -7.13
C THR A 94 0.89 -16.73 -6.78
N ILE A 95 1.22 -16.35 -5.55
CA ILE A 95 1.25 -14.97 -5.07
C ILE A 95 2.71 -14.66 -4.76
N SER A 96 3.21 -13.57 -5.34
CA SER A 96 4.52 -13.04 -5.01
C SER A 96 4.47 -12.31 -3.68
N TYR A 97 5.33 -12.71 -2.74
CA TYR A 97 5.65 -11.90 -1.57
C TYR A 97 6.87 -11.03 -1.85
N GLU A 98 7.89 -11.62 -2.48
CA GLU A 98 9.16 -10.96 -2.78
C GLU A 98 9.71 -11.41 -4.15
N PRO A 99 10.30 -10.52 -4.97
CA PRO A 99 10.36 -9.08 -4.79
C PRO A 99 8.99 -8.41 -4.98
N ALA A 100 8.89 -7.18 -4.46
CA ALA A 100 7.70 -6.33 -4.58
C ALA A 100 7.30 -6.07 -6.05
N THR A 101 6.00 -5.91 -6.28
CA THR A 101 5.42 -5.65 -7.62
C THR A 101 6.03 -4.39 -8.25
N SER A 102 6.20 -3.34 -7.44
CA SER A 102 6.80 -2.07 -7.83
C SER A 102 8.22 -2.19 -8.34
N ILE A 103 9.04 -3.09 -7.78
CA ILE A 103 10.41 -3.34 -8.26
C ILE A 103 10.42 -4.08 -9.59
N LYS A 104 9.52 -5.06 -9.75
CA LYS A 104 9.34 -5.76 -11.03
C LYS A 104 8.87 -4.79 -12.12
N LEU A 105 7.86 -3.96 -11.83
CA LEU A 105 7.41 -2.94 -12.78
C LEU A 105 8.49 -1.89 -13.05
N LYS A 106 9.26 -1.48 -12.04
CA LYS A 106 10.40 -0.58 -12.22
C LYS A 106 11.38 -1.11 -13.27
N GLN A 107 11.71 -2.39 -13.22
CA GLN A 107 12.55 -3.04 -14.25
C GLN A 107 11.83 -3.13 -15.60
N ARG A 108 10.60 -3.66 -15.65
CA ARG A 108 9.87 -3.89 -16.92
C ARG A 108 9.57 -2.61 -17.69
N LEU A 109 9.33 -1.50 -16.98
CA LEU A 109 8.96 -0.20 -17.55
C LEU A 109 10.16 0.74 -17.73
N GLY A 110 11.35 0.39 -17.21
CA GLY A 110 12.54 1.24 -17.29
C GLY A 110 12.51 2.44 -16.36
N LEU A 111 11.82 2.36 -15.21
CA LEU A 111 11.66 3.46 -14.25
C LEU A 111 12.89 3.62 -13.34
N GLY A 112 14.10 3.61 -13.90
CA GLY A 112 15.36 3.46 -13.14
C GLY A 112 15.55 4.46 -11.98
N ARG A 113 14.96 5.65 -12.09
CA ARG A 113 15.03 6.73 -11.08
C ARG A 113 13.93 6.66 -10.02
N ALA A 114 12.84 5.94 -10.27
CA ALA A 114 11.66 6.00 -9.42
C ALA A 114 11.90 5.31 -8.07
N LEU A 115 11.52 5.95 -6.97
CA LEU A 115 11.29 5.23 -5.72
C LEU A 115 10.13 4.24 -5.93
N ALA A 116 10.37 2.96 -5.66
CA ALA A 116 9.38 1.90 -5.88
C ALA A 116 8.78 1.43 -4.55
N ILE A 117 7.45 1.51 -4.42
CA ILE A 117 6.73 1.16 -3.19
C ILE A 117 5.53 0.27 -3.50
N ASP A 118 5.37 -0.82 -2.75
CA ASP A 118 4.12 -1.59 -2.71
C ASP A 118 3.30 -1.17 -1.50
N VAL A 119 2.03 -0.81 -1.73
CA VAL A 119 1.06 -0.48 -0.68
C VAL A 119 -0.07 -1.50 -0.72
N SER A 120 -0.42 -2.07 0.44
CA SER A 120 -1.63 -2.90 0.59
C SER A 120 -2.66 -2.14 1.40
N ASN A 121 -3.78 -1.77 0.78
CA ASN A 121 -4.94 -1.22 1.48
C ASN A 121 -6.26 -1.61 0.80
N ALA A 122 -6.32 -2.86 0.34
CA ALA A 122 -7.48 -3.42 -0.34
C ALA A 122 -8.01 -2.49 -1.47
N CYS A 123 -9.33 -2.38 -1.58
CA CYS A 123 -10.00 -1.51 -2.55
C CYS A 123 -9.69 0.00 -2.38
N ALA A 124 -9.16 0.42 -1.22
CA ALA A 124 -8.71 1.80 -0.99
C ALA A 124 -7.27 2.05 -1.48
N GLY A 125 -6.57 1.00 -1.95
CA GLY A 125 -5.15 1.03 -2.35
C GLY A 125 -4.78 2.18 -3.27
N MET A 126 -5.45 2.34 -4.41
CA MET A 126 -5.15 3.41 -5.38
C MET A 126 -5.24 4.80 -4.75
N TRP A 127 -6.22 5.03 -3.87
CA TRP A 127 -6.36 6.31 -3.16
C TRP A 127 -5.31 6.50 -2.06
N THR A 128 -4.87 5.43 -1.40
CA THR A 128 -3.69 5.49 -0.52
C THR A 128 -2.43 5.82 -1.31
N GLY A 129 -2.25 5.25 -2.50
CA GLY A 129 -1.16 5.62 -3.40
C GLY A 129 -1.21 7.09 -3.82
N VAL A 130 -2.39 7.60 -4.18
CA VAL A 130 -2.60 9.03 -4.47
C VAL A 130 -2.32 9.91 -3.25
N TYR A 131 -2.70 9.46 -2.04
CA TYR A 131 -2.44 10.17 -0.79
C TYR A 131 -0.94 10.37 -0.52
N LEU A 132 -0.13 9.31 -0.75
CA LEU A 132 1.32 9.35 -0.63
C LEU A 132 1.96 10.19 -1.74
N ALA A 133 1.54 9.98 -2.99
CA ALA A 133 2.04 10.72 -4.15
C ALA A 133 1.78 12.23 -4.02
N ASP A 134 0.57 12.63 -3.57
CA ASP A 134 0.24 14.03 -3.33
C ASP A 134 1.14 14.67 -2.28
N ALA A 135 1.46 13.94 -1.20
CA ALA A 135 2.40 14.43 -0.18
C ALA A 135 3.80 14.65 -0.77
N MET A 136 4.34 13.66 -1.49
CA MET A 136 5.66 13.76 -2.11
C MET A 136 5.74 14.85 -3.20
N ILE A 137 4.66 15.08 -3.95
CA ILE A 137 4.58 16.19 -4.91
C ILE A 137 4.54 17.54 -4.17
N ARG A 138 3.81 17.63 -3.06
CA ARG A 138 3.70 18.85 -2.24
C ARG A 138 5.03 19.25 -1.61
N THR A 139 5.77 18.29 -1.06
CA THR A 139 7.10 18.51 -0.45
C THR A 139 8.19 18.72 -1.50
N GLY A 140 7.93 18.30 -2.74
CA GLY A 140 8.89 18.35 -3.85
C GLY A 140 9.82 17.12 -3.89
N ALA A 141 9.57 16.09 -3.07
CA ALA A 141 10.25 14.81 -3.13
C ALA A 141 9.95 14.01 -4.41
N ALA A 142 8.85 14.33 -5.10
CA ALA A 142 8.54 13.83 -6.44
C ALA A 142 7.98 14.95 -7.32
N ARG A 143 8.29 14.94 -8.62
CA ARG A 143 7.63 15.79 -9.62
C ARG A 143 6.49 15.03 -10.29
N HIS A 144 6.78 13.79 -10.71
CA HIS A 144 5.78 12.90 -11.26
C HIS A 144 5.75 11.59 -10.50
N ALA A 145 4.53 11.17 -10.15
CA ALA A 145 4.27 9.89 -9.51
C ALA A 145 3.37 9.04 -10.38
N LEU A 146 3.60 7.73 -10.39
CA LEU A 146 2.78 6.75 -11.07
C LEU A 146 2.17 5.82 -10.01
N VAL A 147 0.85 5.86 -9.85
CA VAL A 147 0.11 4.96 -8.97
C VAL A 147 -0.56 3.90 -9.83
N VAL A 148 -0.29 2.61 -9.56
CA VAL A 148 -0.67 1.50 -10.44
C VAL A 148 -1.35 0.39 -9.63
N SER A 149 -2.40 -0.20 -10.20
CA SER A 149 -2.95 -1.46 -9.74
C SER A 149 -3.36 -2.36 -10.89
N GLY A 150 -2.98 -3.62 -10.82
CA GLY A 150 -3.40 -4.71 -11.70
C GLY A 150 -4.09 -5.80 -10.90
N GLU A 151 -5.39 -5.93 -11.06
CA GLU A 151 -6.22 -6.89 -10.36
C GLU A 151 -6.56 -8.09 -11.24
N TYR A 152 -5.95 -9.22 -10.90
CA TYR A 152 -6.36 -10.57 -11.28
C TYR A 152 -6.99 -11.20 -10.04
N ILE A 153 -8.28 -11.03 -9.85
CA ILE A 153 -9.04 -11.44 -8.66
C ILE A 153 -10.15 -12.45 -9.00
N SER A 154 -10.32 -12.76 -10.28
CA SER A 154 -11.25 -13.77 -10.77
C SER A 154 -11.01 -15.18 -10.20
N TYR A 155 -9.81 -15.51 -9.73
CA TYR A 155 -9.57 -16.77 -9.02
C TYR A 155 -10.43 -16.92 -7.75
N LEU A 156 -10.89 -15.81 -7.14
CA LEU A 156 -11.82 -15.82 -6.00
C LEU A 156 -13.23 -16.23 -6.42
N ILE A 157 -13.64 -15.89 -7.65
CA ILE A 157 -14.90 -16.38 -8.23
C ILE A 157 -14.84 -17.90 -8.34
N ASP A 158 -13.73 -18.42 -8.88
CA ASP A 158 -13.56 -19.85 -9.08
C ASP A 158 -13.64 -20.61 -7.75
N SER A 159 -13.01 -20.10 -6.67
CA SER A 159 -13.12 -20.70 -5.33
C SER A 159 -14.56 -20.64 -4.82
N ALA A 160 -15.21 -19.49 -4.91
CA ALA A 160 -16.59 -19.29 -4.47
C ALA A 160 -17.59 -20.19 -5.22
N GLN A 161 -17.40 -20.40 -6.53
CA GLN A 161 -18.24 -21.31 -7.32
C GLN A 161 -18.17 -22.77 -6.82
N GLN A 162 -17.04 -23.19 -6.25
CA GLN A 162 -16.90 -24.54 -5.69
C GLN A 162 -17.47 -24.64 -4.28
N GLU A 163 -17.35 -23.59 -3.47
CA GLU A 163 -17.59 -23.66 -2.02
C GLU A 163 -18.94 -23.10 -1.56
N ILE A 164 -19.54 -22.15 -2.28
CA ILE A 164 -20.78 -21.52 -1.85
C ILE A 164 -21.86 -22.57 -1.60
N THR A 165 -22.48 -22.50 -0.43
CA THR A 165 -23.53 -23.43 -0.02
C THR A 165 -24.94 -22.85 -0.13
N ASP A 166 -25.11 -21.57 0.18
CA ASP A 166 -26.39 -20.88 0.12
C ASP A 166 -26.27 -19.37 -0.22
N PHE A 167 -27.38 -18.63 -0.14
CA PHE A 167 -27.44 -17.22 -0.55
C PHE A 167 -26.92 -16.22 0.50
N MET A 168 -26.71 -16.67 1.75
CA MET A 168 -26.10 -15.91 2.84
C MET A 168 -24.63 -16.24 3.05
N ASP A 169 -24.08 -17.11 2.21
CA ASP A 169 -22.67 -17.49 2.24
C ASP A 169 -21.76 -16.26 2.13
N PRO A 170 -20.73 -16.13 3.00
CA PRO A 170 -19.84 -14.97 3.00
C PRO A 170 -19.04 -14.80 1.69
N GLN A 171 -18.98 -15.83 0.83
CA GLN A 171 -18.29 -15.78 -0.45
C GLN A 171 -19.14 -15.21 -1.60
N ILE A 172 -20.43 -14.91 -1.38
CA ILE A 172 -21.32 -14.37 -2.42
C ILE A 172 -20.76 -13.08 -3.05
N ALA A 173 -20.07 -12.25 -2.26
CA ALA A 173 -19.43 -11.03 -2.74
C ALA A 173 -18.36 -11.31 -3.82
N SER A 174 -17.70 -12.48 -3.79
CA SER A 174 -16.70 -12.87 -4.79
C SER A 174 -17.30 -12.97 -6.19
N LEU A 175 -18.58 -13.34 -6.31
CA LEU A 175 -19.27 -13.47 -7.61
C LEU A 175 -19.50 -12.11 -8.32
N THR A 176 -19.19 -11.00 -7.64
CA THR A 176 -19.31 -9.63 -8.20
C THR A 176 -18.04 -9.14 -8.89
N LEU A 177 -16.92 -9.84 -8.70
CA LEU A 177 -15.60 -9.35 -9.05
C LEU A 177 -15.31 -9.34 -10.55
N GLY A 178 -14.44 -8.43 -10.98
CA GLY A 178 -13.92 -8.34 -12.34
C GLY A 178 -12.44 -7.95 -12.32
N ASP A 179 -11.71 -8.38 -13.34
CA ASP A 179 -10.29 -8.12 -13.49
C ASP A 179 -10.04 -6.86 -14.33
N ALA A 180 -9.03 -6.08 -13.96
CA ALA A 180 -8.60 -4.88 -14.67
C ALA A 180 -7.20 -4.45 -14.23
N GLY A 181 -6.52 -3.67 -15.06
CA GLY A 181 -5.38 -2.84 -14.65
C GLY A 181 -5.71 -1.37 -14.82
N VAL A 182 -5.31 -0.53 -13.87
CA VAL A 182 -5.39 0.93 -13.95
C VAL A 182 -4.09 1.55 -13.45
N ALA A 183 -3.64 2.60 -14.12
CA ALA A 183 -2.56 3.44 -13.66
C ALA A 183 -2.97 4.92 -13.74
N VAL A 184 -2.48 5.73 -12.81
CA VAL A 184 -2.72 7.17 -12.74
C VAL A 184 -1.38 7.86 -12.59
N ALA A 185 -1.06 8.76 -13.52
CA ALA A 185 0.09 9.64 -13.40
C ALA A 185 -0.32 10.94 -12.71
N LEU A 186 0.44 11.37 -11.72
CA LEU A 186 0.21 12.61 -10.97
C LEU A 186 1.32 13.62 -11.25
N GLY A 187 0.95 14.89 -11.23
CA GLY A 187 1.85 16.03 -11.36
C GLY A 187 1.39 17.20 -10.52
N ARG A 188 2.21 18.25 -10.47
CA ARG A 188 1.83 19.50 -9.78
C ARG A 188 0.76 20.24 -10.57
N SER A 189 -0.27 20.71 -9.88
CA SER A 189 -1.32 21.52 -10.49
C SER A 189 -0.75 22.82 -11.06
N PRO A 190 -1.19 23.26 -12.26
CA PRO A 190 -0.81 24.55 -12.81
C PRO A 190 -1.48 25.74 -12.12
N SER A 191 -2.55 25.51 -11.33
CA SER A 191 -3.31 26.57 -10.65
C SER A 191 -4.04 26.04 -9.41
N PRO A 192 -4.37 26.88 -8.43
CA PRO A 192 -5.11 26.44 -7.23
C PRO A 192 -6.59 26.09 -7.48
N GLU A 193 -7.09 26.29 -8.71
CA GLU A 193 -8.49 26.08 -9.08
C GLU A 193 -8.80 24.64 -9.53
N VAL A 194 -7.79 23.85 -9.87
CA VAL A 194 -7.93 22.49 -10.41
C VAL A 194 -7.01 21.52 -9.68
N GLY A 195 -7.40 20.26 -9.68
CA GLY A 195 -6.69 19.19 -8.99
C GLY A 195 -7.34 18.80 -7.67
N LEU A 196 -6.53 18.16 -6.82
CA LEU A 196 -6.94 17.59 -5.56
C LEU A 196 -7.03 18.67 -4.48
N HIS A 197 -8.26 19.05 -4.12
CA HIS A 197 -8.53 20.04 -3.07
C HIS A 197 -8.48 19.41 -1.67
N ALA A 198 -8.93 18.17 -1.55
CA ALA A 198 -8.94 17.41 -0.32
C ALA A 198 -8.79 15.92 -0.61
N LEU A 199 -8.09 15.21 0.27
CA LEU A 199 -8.07 13.76 0.36
C LEU A 199 -7.85 13.39 1.82
N ASP A 200 -8.92 12.98 2.47
CA ASP A 200 -8.92 12.53 3.87
C ASP A 200 -9.37 11.07 3.90
N LEU A 201 -8.53 10.21 4.48
CA LEU A 201 -8.68 8.75 4.56
C LEU A 201 -8.48 8.33 6.03
N TYR A 202 -9.26 7.36 6.49
CA TYR A 202 -9.11 6.78 7.82
C TYR A 202 -9.63 5.35 7.87
N THR A 203 -9.22 4.59 8.88
CA THR A 203 -9.56 3.16 9.02
C THR A 203 -10.43 2.92 10.24
N LEU A 204 -11.58 2.28 10.05
CA LEU A 204 -12.47 1.86 11.14
C LEU A 204 -12.08 0.45 11.63
N GLY A 205 -11.00 0.38 12.42
CA GLY A 205 -10.34 -0.88 12.80
C GLY A 205 -11.28 -1.97 13.35
N LYS A 206 -12.25 -1.59 14.19
CA LYS A 206 -13.30 -2.48 14.73
C LYS A 206 -13.93 -3.42 13.69
N TYR A 207 -14.12 -2.91 12.48
CA TYR A 207 -14.86 -3.59 11.42
C TYR A 207 -13.93 -4.24 10.38
N ALA A 208 -12.61 -4.10 10.50
CA ALA A 208 -11.62 -4.64 9.58
C ALA A 208 -11.79 -6.14 9.27
N PRO A 209 -12.16 -7.02 10.24
CA PRO A 209 -12.34 -8.45 9.98
C PRO A 209 -13.57 -8.84 9.14
N HIS A 210 -14.42 -7.89 8.73
CA HIS A 210 -15.66 -8.19 8.01
C HIS A 210 -15.49 -8.41 6.50
N CYS A 211 -14.31 -8.19 5.96
CA CYS A 211 -13.96 -8.57 4.59
C CYS A 211 -12.49 -9.01 4.58
N VAL A 212 -12.25 -10.31 4.44
CA VAL A 212 -10.92 -10.92 4.53
C VAL A 212 -10.72 -11.87 3.35
N ALA A 213 -9.61 -11.75 2.66
CA ALA A 213 -9.16 -12.76 1.70
C ALA A 213 -7.94 -13.52 2.23
N LYS A 214 -8.05 -14.85 2.23
CA LYS A 214 -7.04 -15.78 2.72
C LYS A 214 -7.26 -17.18 2.11
N PRO A 215 -6.31 -18.12 2.25
CA PRO A 215 -6.54 -19.51 1.87
C PRO A 215 -7.76 -20.14 2.55
N SER A 216 -8.50 -20.95 1.79
CA SER A 216 -9.68 -21.70 2.25
C SER A 216 -9.31 -22.84 3.20
N SER A 217 -10.20 -23.09 4.16
CA SER A 217 -10.15 -24.27 5.05
C SER A 217 -10.78 -25.52 4.43
N GLU A 218 -11.66 -25.37 3.42
CA GLU A 218 -12.45 -26.45 2.84
C GLU A 218 -11.82 -26.97 1.54
N ALA A 219 -11.54 -26.08 0.57
CA ALA A 219 -10.96 -26.46 -0.72
C ALA A 219 -9.44 -26.28 -0.72
N ALA A 220 -8.76 -27.14 0.03
CA ALA A 220 -7.31 -27.36 -0.09
C ALA A 220 -6.49 -26.08 -0.34
N GLY A 221 -6.67 -25.05 0.50
CA GLY A 221 -5.81 -23.87 0.48
C GLY A 221 -5.98 -22.86 -0.65
N ARG A 222 -6.97 -22.98 -1.57
CA ARG A 222 -7.20 -21.93 -2.58
C ARG A 222 -7.61 -20.61 -1.90
N PRO A 223 -7.17 -19.44 -2.39
CA PRO A 223 -7.65 -18.16 -1.86
C PRO A 223 -9.18 -18.02 -1.97
N VAL A 224 -9.81 -17.57 -0.89
CA VAL A 224 -11.23 -17.22 -0.80
C VAL A 224 -11.36 -15.82 -0.21
N MET A 225 -12.46 -15.15 -0.51
CA MET A 225 -12.82 -13.86 0.08
C MET A 225 -14.11 -14.03 0.88
N LEU A 226 -14.04 -13.74 2.18
CA LEU A 226 -15.12 -13.88 3.13
C LEU A 226 -15.62 -12.49 3.51
N THR A 227 -16.87 -12.18 3.21
CA THR A 227 -17.45 -10.85 3.41
C THR A 227 -18.77 -10.90 4.15
N ASP A 228 -18.85 -10.20 5.28
CA ASP A 228 -20.12 -9.90 5.96
C ASP A 228 -20.70 -8.59 5.40
N ALA A 229 -21.34 -8.69 4.23
CA ALA A 229 -21.79 -7.53 3.47
C ALA A 229 -22.80 -6.65 4.24
N ILE A 230 -23.60 -7.26 5.13
CA ILE A 230 -24.59 -6.55 5.95
C ILE A 230 -23.85 -5.68 6.97
N LYS A 231 -22.96 -6.28 7.79
CA LYS A 231 -22.22 -5.51 8.80
C LYS A 231 -21.33 -4.44 8.19
N VAL A 232 -20.69 -4.75 7.05
CA VAL A 232 -19.90 -3.76 6.30
C VAL A 232 -20.76 -2.55 5.92
N THR A 233 -21.93 -2.79 5.32
CA THR A 233 -22.80 -1.72 4.84
C THR A 233 -23.37 -0.91 6.01
N GLU A 234 -23.90 -1.57 7.04
CA GLU A 234 -24.50 -0.92 8.22
C GLU A 234 -23.49 -0.07 8.99
N ALA A 235 -22.23 -0.50 9.08
CA ALA A 235 -21.18 0.23 9.76
C ALA A 235 -20.61 1.36 8.90
N VAL A 236 -20.17 1.09 7.67
CA VAL A 236 -19.33 2.03 6.92
C VAL A 236 -20.14 3.17 6.32
N VAL A 237 -21.35 2.91 5.82
CA VAL A 237 -22.15 3.92 5.08
C VAL A 237 -22.44 5.17 5.94
N PRO A 238 -22.95 5.06 7.18
CA PRO A 238 -23.19 6.24 8.02
C PRO A 238 -21.92 7.03 8.36
N HIS A 239 -20.80 6.33 8.60
CA HIS A 239 -19.52 6.98 8.87
C HIS A 239 -19.00 7.73 7.64
N ALA A 240 -19.01 7.08 6.47
CA ALA A 240 -18.56 7.66 5.20
C ALA A 240 -19.41 8.87 4.78
N ALA A 241 -20.74 8.82 4.95
CA ALA A 241 -21.62 9.94 4.61
C ALA A 241 -21.37 11.17 5.49
N ARG A 242 -21.23 10.98 6.82
CA ARG A 242 -20.89 12.05 7.76
C ARG A 242 -19.49 12.61 7.49
N HIS A 243 -18.56 11.76 7.11
CA HIS A 243 -17.20 12.16 6.73
C HIS A 243 -17.19 13.01 5.47
N ALA A 244 -17.87 12.56 4.41
CA ALA A 244 -18.01 13.33 3.17
C ALA A 244 -18.61 14.71 3.45
N LYS A 245 -19.62 14.78 4.33
CA LYS A 245 -20.17 16.04 4.81
C LYS A 245 -19.12 16.95 5.46
N LEU A 246 -18.34 16.44 6.41
CA LEU A 246 -17.30 17.20 7.08
C LEU A 246 -16.28 17.78 6.09
N VAL A 247 -15.83 16.97 5.12
CA VAL A 247 -14.83 17.40 4.13
C VAL A 247 -15.42 18.46 3.19
N LEU A 248 -16.67 18.29 2.73
CA LEU A 248 -17.38 19.31 1.94
C LEU A 248 -17.52 20.64 2.69
N ASP A 249 -17.99 20.60 3.94
CA ASP A 249 -18.18 21.79 4.79
C ASP A 249 -16.84 22.52 5.02
N ARG A 250 -15.75 21.79 5.30
CA ARG A 250 -14.40 22.36 5.51
C ARG A 250 -13.88 23.11 4.27
N HIS A 251 -14.24 22.67 3.08
CA HIS A 251 -13.82 23.28 1.81
C HIS A 251 -14.88 24.22 1.22
N GLY A 252 -16.00 24.43 1.90
CA GLY A 252 -17.09 25.30 1.44
C GLY A 252 -17.77 24.81 0.17
N TRP A 253 -17.73 23.50 -0.12
CA TRP A 253 -18.41 22.91 -1.27
C TRP A 253 -19.85 22.59 -0.92
N THR A 254 -20.79 23.07 -1.73
CA THR A 254 -22.22 22.72 -1.62
C THR A 254 -22.57 21.59 -2.58
N LEU A 255 -23.64 20.84 -2.30
CA LEU A 255 -24.09 19.77 -3.21
C LEU A 255 -24.44 20.29 -4.61
N ASP A 256 -24.99 21.50 -4.72
CA ASP A 256 -25.27 22.12 -6.01
C ASP A 256 -24.01 22.40 -6.84
N SER A 257 -22.85 22.51 -6.19
CA SER A 257 -21.57 22.71 -6.88
C SER A 257 -20.91 21.40 -7.32
N ILE A 258 -21.44 20.23 -6.94
CA ILE A 258 -20.88 18.93 -7.31
C ILE A 258 -21.48 18.50 -8.65
N ASP A 259 -20.64 18.34 -9.66
CA ASP A 259 -21.10 17.87 -10.97
C ASP A 259 -21.21 16.34 -11.02
N CYS A 260 -20.32 15.65 -10.30
CA CYS A 260 -20.17 14.21 -10.39
C CYS A 260 -19.79 13.59 -9.04
N VAL A 261 -20.39 12.44 -8.72
CA VAL A 261 -19.99 11.61 -7.57
C VAL A 261 -19.50 10.26 -8.08
N VAL A 262 -18.33 9.82 -7.62
CA VAL A 262 -17.74 8.53 -7.97
C VAL A 262 -17.66 7.69 -6.70
N PRO A 263 -18.70 6.89 -6.39
CA PRO A 263 -18.62 5.94 -5.29
C PRO A 263 -17.79 4.71 -5.69
N HIS A 264 -17.35 3.95 -4.68
CA HIS A 264 -16.75 2.65 -4.92
C HIS A 264 -17.76 1.68 -5.56
N GLN A 265 -17.36 0.98 -6.62
CA GLN A 265 -18.24 0.19 -7.50
C GLN A 265 -18.37 -1.25 -7.00
N THR A 266 -19.06 -1.48 -5.88
CA THR A 266 -19.25 -2.82 -5.29
C THR A 266 -20.54 -3.49 -5.75
N SER A 267 -21.66 -2.81 -5.50
CA SER A 267 -23.00 -3.23 -5.87
C SER A 267 -23.86 -1.98 -6.04
N GLN A 268 -24.81 -2.02 -6.98
CA GLN A 268 -25.75 -0.91 -7.17
C GLN A 268 -26.54 -0.62 -5.89
N LEU A 269 -26.93 -1.66 -5.15
CA LEU A 269 -27.63 -1.51 -3.87
C LEU A 269 -26.80 -0.71 -2.85
N THR A 270 -25.54 -1.10 -2.62
CA THR A 270 -24.65 -0.42 -1.68
C THR A 270 -24.38 1.02 -2.11
N MET A 271 -24.16 1.26 -3.40
CA MET A 271 -23.97 2.62 -3.93
C MET A 271 -25.22 3.47 -3.70
N GLN A 272 -26.41 2.94 -3.96
CA GLN A 272 -27.69 3.64 -3.72
C GLN A 272 -27.94 3.92 -2.25
N GLU A 273 -27.67 2.98 -1.34
CA GLU A 273 -27.80 3.21 0.11
C GLU A 273 -26.81 4.26 0.61
N GLY A 274 -25.58 4.25 0.09
CA GLY A 274 -24.58 5.29 0.35
C GLY A 274 -25.07 6.68 -0.05
N MET A 275 -25.63 6.80 -1.26
CA MET A 275 -26.17 8.08 -1.75
C MET A 275 -27.39 8.51 -0.95
N LYS A 276 -28.35 7.61 -0.65
CA LYS A 276 -29.51 7.92 0.18
C LYS A 276 -29.12 8.46 1.55
N GLU A 277 -28.05 7.95 2.15
CA GLU A 277 -27.58 8.45 3.43
C GLU A 277 -27.01 9.88 3.32
N ILE A 278 -26.30 10.20 2.23
CA ILE A 278 -25.87 11.58 1.94
C ILE A 278 -27.08 12.47 1.64
N ASP A 279 -28.02 11.99 0.84
CA ASP A 279 -29.26 12.70 0.47
C ASP A 279 -30.07 13.05 1.73
N ARG A 280 -30.12 12.18 2.75
CA ARG A 280 -30.76 12.48 4.05
C ARG A 280 -30.08 13.63 4.79
N LEU A 281 -28.76 13.77 4.65
CA LEU A 281 -28.00 14.84 5.31
C LEU A 281 -28.15 16.21 4.64
N TYR A 282 -28.58 16.26 3.37
CA TYR A 282 -28.59 17.49 2.58
C TYR A 282 -29.88 17.80 1.79
N GLY A 283 -30.76 16.84 1.56
CA GLY A 283 -32.04 17.01 0.88
C GLY A 283 -32.01 17.08 -0.65
N HIS A 284 -31.00 16.49 -1.31
CA HIS A 284 -30.86 16.45 -2.78
C HIS A 284 -30.79 15.00 -3.29
N ASP A 285 -31.11 14.75 -4.56
CA ASP A 285 -30.90 13.44 -5.22
C ASP A 285 -29.54 13.42 -5.92
N LEU A 286 -28.53 12.82 -5.28
CA LEU A 286 -27.18 12.69 -5.85
C LEU A 286 -27.03 11.49 -6.78
N TRP A 287 -27.95 10.52 -6.76
CA TRP A 287 -27.84 9.30 -7.56
C TRP A 287 -27.78 9.61 -9.06
N ALA A 288 -28.53 10.62 -9.52
CA ALA A 288 -28.52 11.07 -10.91
C ALA A 288 -27.14 11.60 -11.37
N ARG A 289 -26.26 11.98 -10.45
CA ARG A 289 -24.89 12.46 -10.71
C ARG A 289 -23.82 11.40 -10.44
N CYS A 290 -24.23 10.18 -10.08
CA CYS A 290 -23.28 9.10 -9.83
C CYS A 290 -22.75 8.49 -11.12
N VAL A 291 -21.42 8.39 -11.21
CA VAL A 291 -20.78 7.54 -12.20
C VAL A 291 -21.01 6.08 -11.83
N ASN A 292 -21.48 5.32 -12.81
CA ASN A 292 -21.81 3.91 -12.67
C ASN A 292 -21.38 3.12 -13.92
N ASN A 293 -20.23 2.48 -13.86
CA ASN A 293 -19.77 1.51 -14.88
C ASN A 293 -19.89 0.05 -14.39
N LEU A 294 -20.36 -0.15 -13.16
CA LEU A 294 -20.56 -1.44 -12.53
C LEU A 294 -21.32 -2.45 -13.39
N PRO A 295 -22.36 -2.09 -14.18
CA PRO A 295 -23.05 -3.04 -15.04
C PRO A 295 -22.16 -3.73 -16.07
N GLU A 296 -21.10 -3.07 -16.54
CA GLU A 296 -20.19 -3.58 -17.57
C GLU A 296 -18.83 -4.05 -17.05
N ARG A 297 -18.43 -3.59 -15.85
CA ARG A 297 -17.11 -3.88 -15.28
C ARG A 297 -17.14 -4.88 -14.12
N GLY A 298 -18.25 -4.95 -13.38
CA GLY A 298 -18.27 -5.57 -12.07
C GLY A 298 -17.40 -4.82 -11.06
N ASN A 299 -17.20 -5.42 -9.90
CA ASN A 299 -16.33 -4.88 -8.87
C ASN A 299 -14.87 -5.16 -9.23
N THR A 300 -14.15 -4.15 -9.74
CA THR A 300 -12.73 -4.26 -10.10
C THR A 300 -11.81 -3.90 -8.94
N SER A 301 -12.29 -4.04 -7.70
CA SER A 301 -11.52 -3.84 -6.48
C SER A 301 -10.82 -2.47 -6.44
N SER A 302 -9.50 -2.42 -6.17
CA SER A 302 -8.70 -1.19 -6.07
C SER A 302 -8.77 -0.29 -7.31
N ASN A 303 -9.11 -0.84 -8.49
CA ASN A 303 -9.23 -0.11 -9.75
C ASN A 303 -10.56 0.65 -9.93
N SER A 304 -11.56 0.38 -9.08
CA SER A 304 -12.96 0.75 -9.34
C SER A 304 -13.19 2.25 -9.58
N HIS A 305 -12.62 3.14 -8.75
CA HIS A 305 -12.87 4.58 -8.88
C HIS A 305 -12.26 5.16 -10.16
N PHE A 306 -11.02 4.79 -10.47
CA PHE A 306 -10.29 5.35 -11.61
C PHE A 306 -10.74 4.73 -12.92
N LEU A 307 -11.12 3.45 -12.93
CA LEU A 307 -11.76 2.83 -14.10
C LEU A 307 -13.14 3.46 -14.38
N ALA A 308 -13.92 3.72 -13.32
CA ALA A 308 -15.20 4.42 -13.45
C ALA A 308 -15.03 5.85 -14.01
N MET A 309 -14.05 6.59 -13.49
CA MET A 309 -13.71 7.93 -13.98
C MET A 309 -13.24 7.92 -15.44
N PHE A 310 -12.44 6.93 -15.83
CA PHE A 310 -12.01 6.72 -17.21
C PHE A 310 -13.19 6.42 -18.14
N ASP A 311 -14.04 5.44 -17.79
CA ASP A 311 -15.23 5.10 -18.58
C ASP A 311 -16.21 6.27 -18.70
N ALA A 312 -16.41 7.05 -17.62
CA ALA A 312 -17.25 8.25 -17.64
C ALA A 312 -16.69 9.32 -18.57
N THR A 313 -15.37 9.48 -18.61
CA THR A 313 -14.68 10.39 -19.52
C THR A 313 -14.90 9.99 -20.96
N GLU A 314 -14.63 8.71 -21.31
CA GLU A 314 -14.83 8.17 -22.66
C GLU A 314 -16.29 8.30 -23.14
N ARG A 315 -17.24 8.23 -22.20
CA ARG A 315 -18.69 8.42 -22.46
C ARG A 315 -19.12 9.88 -22.47
N LYS A 316 -18.19 10.83 -22.25
CA LYS A 316 -18.44 12.28 -22.14
C LYS A 316 -19.48 12.64 -21.06
N GLN A 317 -19.52 11.87 -19.98
CA GLN A 317 -20.36 12.11 -18.81
C GLN A 317 -19.73 13.13 -17.85
N VAL A 318 -18.41 13.30 -17.96
CA VAL A 318 -17.59 14.20 -17.17
C VAL A 318 -16.74 15.04 -18.12
N GLY A 319 -16.58 16.32 -17.80
CA GLY A 319 -15.87 17.29 -18.62
C GLY A 319 -14.97 18.20 -17.80
N SER A 320 -14.22 19.03 -18.51
CA SER A 320 -13.26 19.95 -17.93
C SER A 320 -13.95 20.90 -16.94
N ARG A 321 -13.27 21.22 -15.83
CA ARG A 321 -13.78 22.01 -14.69
C ARG A 321 -14.89 21.37 -13.86
N ASN A 322 -15.31 20.14 -14.16
CA ASN A 322 -16.26 19.46 -13.28
C ASN A 322 -15.67 19.21 -11.90
N ARG A 323 -16.48 19.45 -10.88
CA ARG A 323 -16.19 19.11 -9.48
C ARG A 323 -16.66 17.70 -9.19
N VAL A 324 -15.71 16.85 -8.82
CA VAL A 324 -15.89 15.44 -8.57
C VAL A 324 -15.68 15.14 -7.08
N VAL A 325 -16.62 14.40 -6.50
CA VAL A 325 -16.48 13.83 -5.16
C VAL A 325 -16.28 12.33 -5.27
N PHE A 326 -15.17 11.84 -4.73
CA PHE A 326 -14.92 10.40 -4.63
C PHE A 326 -15.30 9.91 -3.23
N CYS A 327 -16.19 8.92 -3.17
CA CYS A 327 -16.55 8.24 -1.92
C CYS A 327 -15.75 6.95 -1.82
N ILE A 328 -14.75 6.96 -0.94
CA ILE A 328 -13.72 5.92 -0.86
C ILE A 328 -14.12 4.93 0.23
N SER A 329 -14.04 3.64 -0.08
CA SER A 329 -14.31 2.54 0.84
C SER A 329 -13.57 1.30 0.38
N GLY A 330 -13.06 0.50 1.31
CA GLY A 330 -12.44 -0.79 1.01
C GLY A 330 -12.31 -1.69 2.24
N SER A 331 -11.98 -2.96 2.00
CA SER A 331 -11.72 -3.97 3.04
C SER A 331 -10.72 -3.46 4.07
N GLY A 332 -10.87 -3.89 5.33
CA GLY A 332 -10.19 -3.25 6.46
C GLY A 332 -10.96 -2.03 6.98
N GLN A 333 -12.00 -1.65 6.23
CA GLN A 333 -12.91 -0.56 6.53
C GLN A 333 -12.18 0.78 6.56
N THR A 334 -11.22 0.89 5.64
CA THR A 334 -10.65 2.16 5.22
C THR A 334 -11.69 2.89 4.39
N THR A 335 -12.04 4.10 4.80
CA THR A 335 -12.98 4.97 4.11
C THR A 335 -12.45 6.40 4.06
N GLY A 336 -13.02 7.21 3.18
CA GLY A 336 -12.58 8.59 3.03
C GLY A 336 -13.29 9.33 1.92
N THR A 337 -12.84 10.56 1.69
CA THR A 337 -13.44 11.47 0.72
C THR A 337 -12.33 12.25 0.02
N ALA A 338 -12.39 12.25 -1.32
CA ALA A 338 -11.57 13.15 -2.12
C ALA A 338 -12.44 14.19 -2.84
N LEU A 339 -12.00 15.44 -2.82
CA LEU A 339 -12.60 16.54 -3.58
C LEU A 339 -11.64 16.93 -4.68
N TYR A 340 -12.08 16.85 -5.93
CA TYR A 340 -11.23 17.08 -7.09
C TYR A 340 -11.94 17.96 -8.11
N THR A 341 -11.27 18.96 -8.66
CA THR A 341 -11.77 19.70 -9.83
C THR A 341 -10.96 19.33 -11.06
N LEU A 342 -11.64 18.85 -12.11
CA LEU A 342 -11.00 18.46 -13.35
C LEU A 342 -10.38 19.68 -14.06
N ASP A 343 -9.16 19.53 -14.52
CA ASP A 343 -8.53 20.38 -15.51
C ASP A 343 -9.00 19.95 -16.92
N ASP A 344 -8.14 20.04 -17.93
CA ASP A 344 -8.38 19.53 -19.28
C ASP A 344 -8.13 18.00 -19.41
N LEU A 345 -7.96 17.24 -18.31
CA LEU A 345 -7.78 15.79 -18.37
C LEU A 345 -8.82 15.06 -19.25
N PRO A 346 -10.13 15.38 -19.19
CA PRO A 346 -11.11 14.74 -20.07
C PRO A 346 -10.80 14.95 -21.56
N ASP A 347 -10.31 16.13 -21.93
CA ASP A 347 -9.93 16.44 -23.30
C ASP A 347 -8.62 15.72 -23.68
N ARG A 348 -7.65 15.67 -22.77
CA ARG A 348 -6.37 14.94 -22.97
C ARG A 348 -6.59 13.45 -23.21
N LEU A 349 -7.49 12.81 -22.47
CA LEU A 349 -7.77 11.37 -22.61
C LEU A 349 -8.39 11.01 -23.97
N HIS A 350 -9.18 11.92 -24.56
CA HIS A 350 -9.75 11.73 -25.90
C HIS A 350 -8.77 12.07 -27.04
N SER A 351 -7.77 12.92 -26.79
CA SER A 351 -6.80 13.30 -27.81
C SER A 351 -5.84 12.15 -28.11
N ALA A 352 -5.61 11.84 -29.39
CA ALA A 352 -4.62 10.85 -29.78
C ALA A 352 -3.23 11.31 -29.27
N ALA A 353 -2.54 10.43 -28.54
CA ALA A 353 -1.20 10.67 -27.98
C ALA A 353 -0.28 11.33 -29.03
N GLY A 354 0.15 12.56 -28.79
CA GLY A 354 0.82 13.31 -29.85
C GLY A 354 1.56 14.60 -29.47
N GLN A 355 1.61 14.99 -28.19
CA GLN A 355 2.47 16.11 -27.78
C GLN A 355 3.30 15.71 -26.57
N THR A 356 4.55 15.36 -26.81
CA THR A 356 5.57 15.16 -25.79
C THR A 356 5.74 16.48 -25.03
N ARG A 357 5.31 16.52 -23.76
CA ARG A 357 5.60 17.66 -22.88
C ARG A 357 7.04 17.54 -22.40
N SER A 358 7.97 18.07 -23.19
CA SER A 358 9.34 18.27 -22.74
C SER A 358 9.36 19.41 -21.72
N THR A 359 9.58 19.08 -20.46
CA THR A 359 10.14 20.05 -19.51
C THR A 359 11.44 19.44 -18.96
N ALA A 360 12.53 19.70 -19.68
CA ALA A 360 13.88 19.46 -19.17
C ALA A 360 14.16 20.54 -18.11
N GLU A 361 13.90 20.22 -16.85
CA GLU A 361 14.34 21.03 -15.70
C GLU A 361 15.19 20.15 -14.78
N GLU A 362 16.26 20.72 -14.25
CA GLU A 362 17.13 20.07 -13.26
C GLU A 362 16.35 19.73 -11.98
N HIS A 363 16.57 18.53 -11.45
CA HIS A 363 15.76 17.91 -10.42
C HIS A 363 16.59 17.56 -9.18
N LYS A 364 15.98 17.69 -8.00
CA LYS A 364 16.58 17.40 -6.69
C LYS A 364 16.32 15.91 -6.36
N PRO A 365 17.34 15.04 -6.25
CA PRO A 365 17.12 13.65 -5.87
C PRO A 365 16.37 13.55 -4.54
N ALA A 366 15.51 12.54 -4.40
CA ALA A 366 14.91 12.20 -3.11
C ALA A 366 16.05 11.92 -2.12
N GLY A 367 16.08 12.61 -0.97
CA GLY A 367 17.13 12.32 0.01
C GLY A 367 17.18 13.17 1.27
N THR A 368 16.44 14.27 1.35
CA THR A 368 16.35 15.06 2.59
C THR A 368 14.90 15.31 2.94
N ILE A 369 14.45 14.73 4.05
CA ILE A 369 13.13 15.00 4.61
C ILE A 369 13.21 16.36 5.32
N GLY A 370 12.22 17.22 5.11
CA GLY A 370 12.17 18.55 5.73
C GLY A 370 11.76 18.54 7.21
N ALA A 371 11.14 17.45 7.69
CA ALA A 371 10.74 17.23 9.07
C ALA A 371 11.56 16.10 9.72
N THR A 372 12.22 16.39 10.85
CA THR A 372 12.91 15.41 11.69
C THR A 372 11.90 14.68 12.59
N LEU A 373 11.32 13.60 12.05
CA LEU A 373 10.67 12.61 12.92
C LEU A 373 11.75 11.84 13.67
N ARG A 374 11.58 11.68 14.97
CA ARG A 374 12.42 10.83 15.82
C ARG A 374 11.71 9.53 16.16
N LEU A 375 12.49 8.51 16.50
CA LEU A 375 12.01 7.26 17.11
C LEU A 375 11.71 7.53 18.59
N ALA A 376 10.51 8.02 18.87
CA ALA A 376 10.07 8.42 20.22
C ALA A 376 10.02 7.23 21.19
N SER A 377 9.69 6.04 20.69
CA SER A 377 9.89 4.77 21.37
C SER A 377 9.99 3.63 20.37
N VAL A 378 10.72 2.57 20.73
CA VAL A 378 10.84 1.33 19.94
C VAL A 378 10.68 0.15 20.89
N ALA A 379 9.79 -0.78 20.53
CA ALA A 379 9.58 -2.03 21.25
C ALA A 379 9.81 -3.22 20.32
N VAL A 380 10.29 -4.30 20.93
CA VAL A 380 10.45 -5.60 20.28
C VAL A 380 9.77 -6.65 21.16
N HIS A 381 8.91 -7.45 20.54
CA HIS A 381 8.18 -8.54 21.17
C HIS A 381 8.56 -9.87 20.52
N ARG A 382 8.80 -10.88 21.36
CA ARG A 382 9.03 -12.26 20.93
C ARG A 382 7.93 -13.14 21.54
N PRO A 383 7.40 -14.12 20.80
CA PRO A 383 6.44 -15.07 21.35
C PRO A 383 7.10 -15.91 22.44
N GLY A 384 6.38 -16.16 23.54
CA GLY A 384 6.85 -16.97 24.66
C GLY A 384 6.74 -18.48 24.39
N SER A 385 5.86 -18.88 23.47
CA SER A 385 5.68 -20.26 23.02
C SER A 385 5.20 -20.33 21.57
N PRO A 386 5.28 -21.49 20.90
CA PRO A 386 4.80 -21.66 19.53
C PRO A 386 3.31 -21.34 19.34
N GLU A 387 2.48 -21.54 20.37
CA GLU A 387 1.04 -21.23 20.32
C GLU A 387 0.74 -19.73 20.32
N GLU A 388 1.71 -18.89 20.69
CA GLU A 388 1.61 -17.43 20.68
C GLU A 388 2.03 -16.82 19.33
N ILE A 389 2.46 -17.62 18.36
CA ILE A 389 2.84 -17.16 17.02
C ILE A 389 1.58 -16.78 16.24
N ASP A 390 1.23 -15.49 16.32
CA ASP A 390 0.18 -14.85 15.54
C ASP A 390 0.62 -13.45 15.11
N THR A 391 0.63 -13.16 13.80
CA THR A 391 1.12 -11.87 13.28
C THR A 391 0.38 -10.69 13.88
N VAL A 392 -0.97 -10.73 13.95
CA VAL A 392 -1.76 -9.60 14.46
C VAL A 392 -1.57 -9.45 15.97
N GLY A 393 -1.58 -10.55 16.72
CA GLY A 393 -1.37 -10.58 18.17
C GLY A 393 0.01 -10.08 18.58
N MET A 394 1.07 -10.57 17.94
CA MET A 394 2.45 -10.15 18.22
C MET A 394 2.66 -8.66 17.87
N LEU A 395 2.11 -8.19 16.75
CA LEU A 395 2.17 -6.77 16.38
C LEU A 395 1.44 -5.88 17.37
N ALA A 396 0.24 -6.27 17.82
CA ALA A 396 -0.49 -5.54 18.84
C ALA A 396 0.28 -5.49 20.16
N ALA A 397 0.90 -6.59 20.60
CA ALA A 397 1.73 -6.62 21.79
C ALA A 397 2.95 -5.70 21.68
N ALA A 398 3.64 -5.69 20.53
CA ALA A 398 4.74 -4.76 20.27
C ALA A 398 4.25 -3.30 20.28
N ALA A 399 3.11 -3.01 19.66
CA ALA A 399 2.51 -1.68 19.64
C ALA A 399 2.14 -1.19 21.06
N GLU A 400 1.52 -2.03 21.87
CA GLU A 400 1.17 -1.71 23.27
C GLU A 400 2.42 -1.42 24.11
N GLN A 401 3.47 -2.23 23.97
CA GLN A 401 4.76 -1.99 24.64
C GLN A 401 5.41 -0.69 24.18
N CYS A 402 5.33 -0.39 22.88
CA CYS A 402 5.85 0.83 22.29
C CYS A 402 5.13 2.08 22.80
N LEU A 403 3.79 2.04 22.85
CA LEU A 403 2.95 3.12 23.41
C LEU A 403 3.19 3.32 24.90
N ALA A 404 3.33 2.23 25.67
CA ALA A 404 3.59 2.31 27.11
C ALA A 404 4.94 2.96 27.45
N ALA A 405 5.92 2.84 26.56
CA ALA A 405 7.25 3.44 26.70
C ALA A 405 7.37 4.84 26.04
N GLY A 406 6.42 5.21 25.18
CA GLY A 406 6.49 6.41 24.35
C GLY A 406 5.68 7.59 24.90
N PRO A 407 5.93 8.81 24.38
CA PRO A 407 5.22 10.02 24.82
C PRO A 407 3.88 10.25 24.10
N VAL A 408 3.58 9.50 23.04
CA VAL A 408 2.38 9.66 22.21
C VAL A 408 1.31 8.66 22.64
N GLY A 409 0.11 9.16 22.94
CA GLY A 409 -1.04 8.32 23.24
C GLY A 409 -1.61 7.63 22.00
N LEU A 410 -2.33 6.52 22.21
CA LEU A 410 -2.97 5.75 21.12
C LEU A 410 -3.81 6.64 20.19
N ASP A 411 -4.58 7.57 20.76
CA ASP A 411 -5.51 8.43 20.02
C ASP A 411 -4.79 9.48 19.15
N ASP A 412 -3.50 9.73 19.41
CA ASP A 412 -2.66 10.68 18.68
C ASP A 412 -1.89 10.05 17.51
N VAL A 413 -1.91 8.71 17.37
CA VAL A 413 -1.29 8.04 16.23
C VAL A 413 -2.18 8.20 14.99
N GLU A 414 -1.78 9.09 14.08
CA GLU A 414 -2.54 9.45 12.88
C GLU A 414 -2.28 8.49 11.69
N LEU A 415 -1.17 7.75 11.74
CA LEU A 415 -0.79 6.78 10.72
C LEU A 415 -0.27 5.50 11.36
N LEU A 416 -0.82 4.35 10.95
CA LEU A 416 -0.35 3.03 11.34
C LEU A 416 0.10 2.26 10.10
N LEU A 417 1.38 1.95 10.01
CA LEU A 417 1.97 1.22 8.89
C LEU A 417 2.41 -0.17 9.35
N SER A 418 2.06 -1.22 8.60
CA SER A 418 2.68 -2.53 8.78
C SER A 418 3.60 -2.84 7.61
N THR A 419 4.80 -3.33 7.89
CA THR A 419 5.77 -3.75 6.88
C THR A 419 5.92 -5.27 6.82
N SER A 420 5.14 -6.00 7.62
CA SER A 420 5.19 -7.46 7.71
C SER A 420 5.02 -8.13 6.35
N THR A 421 5.98 -9.01 6.02
CA THR A 421 5.98 -9.74 4.75
C THR A 421 5.43 -11.14 4.95
N TYR A 422 5.96 -11.88 5.93
CA TYR A 422 5.57 -13.26 6.21
C TYR A 422 4.55 -13.30 7.36
N ARG A 423 3.32 -13.72 7.05
CA ARG A 423 2.13 -13.50 7.89
C ARG A 423 1.47 -14.83 8.25
N THR A 424 0.90 -14.94 9.46
CA THR A 424 -0.03 -16.02 9.78
C THR A 424 -1.22 -16.02 8.84
N ASP A 425 -1.78 -17.21 8.58
CA ASP A 425 -2.93 -17.44 7.70
C ASP A 425 -2.80 -16.94 6.25
N PHE A 426 -1.62 -16.47 5.81
CA PHE A 426 -1.41 -15.91 4.47
C PHE A 426 -2.45 -14.85 4.08
N VAL A 427 -2.87 -14.02 5.04
CA VAL A 427 -3.87 -12.97 4.82
C VAL A 427 -3.43 -12.05 3.69
N MET A 428 -4.25 -11.97 2.64
CA MET A 428 -4.00 -11.16 1.45
C MET A 428 -4.63 -9.77 1.59
N GLU A 429 -5.86 -9.73 2.12
CA GLU A 429 -6.55 -8.52 2.54
C GLU A 429 -7.42 -8.81 3.77
N PRO A 430 -7.72 -7.81 4.61
CA PRO A 430 -7.30 -6.41 4.49
C PRO A 430 -5.83 -6.21 4.84
N ALA A 431 -5.38 -4.96 4.86
CA ALA A 431 -4.07 -4.63 5.42
C ALA A 431 -3.93 -5.20 6.83
N ILE A 432 -2.77 -5.77 7.16
CA ILE A 432 -2.46 -6.24 8.53
C ILE A 432 -2.54 -5.06 9.50
N ALA A 433 -2.08 -3.87 9.09
CA ALA A 433 -2.23 -2.66 9.88
C ALA A 433 -3.69 -2.37 10.26
N ALA A 434 -4.67 -2.65 9.39
CA ALA A 434 -6.09 -2.45 9.71
C ALA A 434 -6.60 -3.46 10.75
N LEU A 435 -6.13 -4.71 10.71
CA LEU A 435 -6.45 -5.70 11.74
C LEU A 435 -5.83 -5.34 13.09
N VAL A 436 -4.59 -4.85 13.10
CA VAL A 436 -3.93 -4.36 14.32
C VAL A 436 -4.64 -3.12 14.86
N ALA A 437 -5.06 -2.19 13.99
CA ALA A 437 -5.88 -1.03 14.39
C ALA A 437 -7.17 -1.48 15.10
N GLY A 438 -7.84 -2.53 14.62
CA GLY A 438 -9.00 -3.12 15.29
C GLY A 438 -8.66 -3.75 16.65
N ARG A 439 -7.52 -4.44 16.75
CA ARG A 439 -7.05 -5.02 18.02
C ARG A 439 -6.73 -3.95 19.06
N LEU A 440 -6.14 -2.84 18.63
CA LEU A 440 -5.82 -1.68 19.46
C LEU A 440 -7.01 -0.74 19.66
N ARG A 441 -8.15 -0.99 19.01
CA ARG A 441 -9.38 -0.17 19.09
C ARG A 441 -9.21 1.26 18.57
N MET A 442 -8.32 1.44 17.59
CA MET A 442 -8.12 2.72 16.92
C MET A 442 -9.36 3.10 16.09
N ASN A 443 -9.82 4.33 16.27
CA ASN A 443 -11.04 4.89 15.65
C ASN A 443 -12.36 4.16 16.00
N ASP A 444 -12.40 3.27 16.99
CA ASP A 444 -13.62 2.58 17.44
C ASP A 444 -14.75 3.58 17.72
N ASP A 445 -15.87 3.47 16.98
CA ASP A 445 -17.12 4.23 17.15
C ASP A 445 -16.95 5.77 17.29
N ARG A 446 -15.83 6.34 16.80
CA ARG A 446 -15.55 7.78 16.96
C ARG A 446 -16.52 8.62 16.12
N PRO A 447 -17.09 9.72 16.68
CA PRO A 447 -17.87 10.67 15.90
C PRO A 447 -17.02 11.29 14.79
N ALA A 448 -17.62 11.56 13.63
CA ALA A 448 -16.92 12.11 12.45
C ALA A 448 -16.15 13.41 12.72
N GLY A 449 -16.50 14.18 13.77
CA GLY A 449 -15.88 15.44 14.16
C GLY A 449 -14.66 15.35 15.10
N HIS A 450 -14.16 14.15 15.43
CA HIS A 450 -12.92 14.02 16.20
C HIS A 450 -11.72 14.48 15.36
N ALA A 451 -10.81 15.26 15.96
CA ALA A 451 -9.80 16.03 15.23
C ALA A 451 -8.74 15.16 14.54
N LYS A 452 -8.26 14.10 15.20
CA LYS A 452 -7.26 13.16 14.67
C LYS A 452 -7.88 11.81 14.37
N LYS A 453 -7.53 11.22 13.23
CA LYS A 453 -7.98 9.89 12.82
C LYS A 453 -6.78 9.08 12.39
N THR A 454 -6.80 7.79 12.68
CA THR A 454 -5.75 6.87 12.21
C THR A 454 -6.08 6.35 10.81
N LEU A 455 -5.14 6.49 9.88
CA LEU A 455 -5.12 5.74 8.63
C LEU A 455 -4.21 4.52 8.80
N ALA A 456 -4.68 3.32 8.45
CA ALA A 456 -3.91 2.09 8.58
C ALA A 456 -3.76 1.36 7.23
N PHE A 457 -2.52 1.05 6.83
CA PHE A 457 -2.22 0.26 5.62
C PHE A 457 -0.85 -0.41 5.69
N ASP A 458 -0.56 -1.33 4.76
CA ASP A 458 0.73 -2.02 4.71
C ASP A 458 1.68 -1.43 3.66
N VAL A 459 2.98 -1.48 3.92
CA VAL A 459 4.08 -1.21 2.96
C VAL A 459 4.85 -2.51 2.74
N MET A 460 4.76 -3.09 1.54
CA MET A 460 5.19 -4.48 1.27
C MET A 460 6.44 -4.56 0.38
N ASN A 461 7.53 -3.93 0.82
CA ASN A 461 8.82 -3.93 0.11
C ASN A 461 9.87 -4.84 0.77
N GLY A 462 9.45 -5.90 1.45
CA GLY A 462 10.35 -6.76 2.23
C GLY A 462 11.00 -5.98 3.38
N PRO A 463 12.21 -6.36 3.81
CA PRO A 463 12.90 -5.71 4.93
C PRO A 463 13.18 -4.20 4.72
N VAL A 464 13.38 -3.76 3.49
CA VAL A 464 13.55 -2.33 3.14
C VAL A 464 12.26 -1.53 3.42
N GLY A 465 11.11 -2.21 3.49
CA GLY A 465 9.82 -1.63 3.83
C GLY A 465 9.82 -0.82 5.12
N PHE A 466 10.61 -1.19 6.15
CA PHE A 466 10.70 -0.43 7.40
C PHE A 466 11.22 0.99 7.19
N LEU A 467 12.36 1.14 6.49
CA LEU A 467 12.93 2.46 6.21
C LEU A 467 12.05 3.25 5.21
N LYS A 468 11.42 2.58 4.24
CA LYS A 468 10.43 3.21 3.34
C LYS A 468 9.23 3.73 4.13
N ALA A 469 8.73 2.98 5.12
CA ALA A 469 7.62 3.40 5.98
C ALA A 469 7.98 4.62 6.84
N CYS A 470 9.20 4.65 7.43
CA CYS A 470 9.71 5.83 8.14
C CYS A 470 9.84 7.05 7.22
N PHE A 471 10.36 6.85 6.00
CA PHE A 471 10.48 7.90 4.99
C PHE A 471 9.10 8.46 4.60
N LEU A 472 8.13 7.60 4.31
CA LEU A 472 6.76 8.01 3.98
C LEU A 472 6.11 8.79 5.14
N ALA A 473 6.28 8.34 6.38
CA ALA A 473 5.80 9.07 7.55
C ALA A 473 6.42 10.47 7.64
N GLY A 474 7.73 10.59 7.38
CA GLY A 474 8.44 11.88 7.36
C GLY A 474 7.97 12.81 6.25
N GLU A 475 7.71 12.29 5.04
CA GLU A 475 7.14 13.07 3.93
C GLU A 475 5.71 13.54 4.23
N LEU A 476 4.89 12.68 4.85
CA LEU A 476 3.55 13.06 5.29
C LEU A 476 3.58 14.13 6.39
N ALA A 477 4.51 14.03 7.35
CA ALA A 477 4.73 15.05 8.36
C ALA A 477 5.18 16.38 7.73
N THR A 478 6.16 16.33 6.82
CA THR A 478 6.65 17.51 6.07
C THR A 478 5.52 18.16 5.25
N ALA A 479 4.60 17.38 4.71
CA ALA A 479 3.40 17.87 4.02
C ALA A 479 2.30 18.41 4.96
N GLY A 480 2.51 18.37 6.28
CA GLY A 480 1.57 18.80 7.31
C GLY A 480 0.35 17.88 7.46
N LYS A 481 0.48 16.60 7.10
CA LYS A 481 -0.62 15.63 7.14
C LYS A 481 -0.69 14.81 8.43
N LEU A 482 0.40 14.75 9.20
CA LEU A 482 0.45 14.04 10.48
C LEU A 482 1.52 14.63 11.39
N THR A 483 1.41 14.33 12.68
CA THR A 483 2.40 14.66 13.73
C THR A 483 3.00 13.42 14.38
N ALA A 484 2.29 12.29 14.32
CA ALA A 484 2.77 11.01 14.84
C ALA A 484 2.34 9.84 13.96
N ALA A 485 3.24 8.86 13.83
CA ALA A 485 3.02 7.63 13.08
C ALA A 485 3.58 6.44 13.85
N MET A 486 3.07 5.24 13.60
CA MET A 486 3.63 4.01 14.12
C MET A 486 3.94 3.05 12.98
N VAL A 487 5.17 2.57 12.94
CA VAL A 487 5.64 1.55 11.99
C VAL A 487 5.77 0.22 12.71
N LEU A 488 5.08 -0.78 12.19
CA LEU A 488 4.99 -2.14 12.71
C LEU A 488 5.72 -3.08 11.77
N ALA A 489 6.49 -4.01 12.32
CA ALA A 489 7.17 -5.04 11.56
C ALA A 489 7.06 -6.37 12.29
N SER A 490 6.83 -7.46 11.57
CA SER A 490 6.72 -8.80 12.15
C SER A 490 6.92 -9.83 11.07
N GLU A 491 7.54 -10.94 11.46
CA GLU A 491 7.82 -12.07 10.58
C GLU A 491 7.42 -13.37 11.24
N VAL A 492 6.93 -14.28 10.40
CA VAL A 492 6.52 -15.62 10.80
C VAL A 492 7.14 -16.62 9.84
N GLU A 493 7.83 -17.63 10.37
CA GLU A 493 8.38 -18.72 9.57
C GLU A 493 7.26 -19.68 9.14
N ASN A 494 6.56 -19.32 8.06
CA ASN A 494 5.43 -20.10 7.57
C ASN A 494 5.83 -21.56 7.21
N GLY A 495 7.07 -21.80 6.77
CA GLY A 495 7.55 -23.15 6.47
C GLY A 495 7.48 -24.07 7.69
N ARG A 496 7.80 -23.56 8.87
CA ARG A 496 7.72 -24.29 10.15
C ARG A 496 6.27 -24.55 10.56
N ILE A 497 5.40 -23.55 10.43
CA ILE A 497 3.97 -23.67 10.76
C ILE A 497 3.29 -24.74 9.88
N LEU A 498 3.65 -24.79 8.60
CA LEU A 498 3.05 -25.70 7.64
C LEU A 498 3.70 -27.09 7.60
N GLY A 499 4.83 -27.29 8.29
CA GLY A 499 5.63 -28.51 8.18
C GLY A 499 6.19 -28.72 6.76
N ALA A 500 6.53 -27.63 6.07
CA ALA A 500 7.06 -27.66 4.70
C ALA A 500 8.55 -28.04 4.68
N ASP A 501 9.01 -28.59 3.56
CA ASP A 501 10.42 -28.94 3.35
C ASP A 501 11.34 -27.71 3.24
N THR A 502 10.77 -26.53 2.95
CA THR A 502 11.50 -25.26 2.80
C THR A 502 11.25 -24.36 4.02
N VAL A 503 12.34 -23.89 4.63
CA VAL A 503 12.36 -22.96 5.76
C VAL A 503 13.22 -21.76 5.38
N LEU A 504 12.75 -20.54 5.59
CA LEU A 504 13.43 -19.30 5.17
C LEU A 504 14.51 -18.80 6.15
N GLY A 505 14.53 -19.35 7.36
CA GLY A 505 15.45 -18.98 8.44
C GLY A 505 15.00 -17.75 9.21
N LEU A 506 13.69 -17.45 9.19
CA LEU A 506 13.10 -16.30 9.87
C LEU A 506 13.00 -16.54 11.38
N GLU A 507 13.31 -15.52 12.16
CA GLU A 507 12.97 -15.50 13.59
C GLU A 507 11.57 -14.94 13.79
N GLU A 508 10.72 -15.66 14.52
CA GLU A 508 9.40 -15.17 14.89
C GLU A 508 9.51 -14.04 15.90
N MET A 509 9.16 -12.84 15.45
CA MET A 509 9.13 -11.65 16.30
C MET A 509 8.20 -10.58 15.72
N ALA A 510 7.91 -9.59 16.55
CA ALA A 510 7.28 -8.35 16.16
C ALA A 510 8.04 -7.17 16.74
N SER A 511 7.95 -6.03 16.08
CA SER A 511 8.52 -4.77 16.53
C SER A 511 7.59 -3.62 16.15
N ALA A 512 7.66 -2.56 16.96
CA ALA A 512 6.91 -1.34 16.77
C ALA A 512 7.82 -0.15 17.03
N ALA A 513 7.78 0.82 16.14
CA ALA A 513 8.48 2.10 16.24
C ALA A 513 7.46 3.22 16.19
N LEU A 514 7.40 4.03 17.25
CA LEU A 514 6.58 5.22 17.31
C LEU A 514 7.42 6.41 16.85
N LEU A 515 6.98 7.05 15.77
CA LEU A 515 7.58 8.25 15.20
C LEU A 515 6.80 9.47 15.66
N ALA A 516 7.51 10.50 16.11
CA ALA A 516 6.93 11.79 16.48
C ALA A 516 7.88 12.93 16.09
N GLU A 517 7.36 14.14 15.92
CA GLU A 517 8.18 15.33 15.71
C GLU A 517 9.20 15.54 16.84
N SER A 518 10.39 16.00 16.48
CA SER A 518 11.41 16.43 17.43
C SER A 518 11.62 17.94 17.41
N GLU A 519 11.70 18.54 18.60
CA GLU A 519 12.20 19.90 18.81
C GLU A 519 13.68 19.94 19.25
N ALA A 520 14.29 18.78 19.51
CA ALA A 520 15.63 18.66 20.12
C ALA A 520 16.75 18.39 19.09
N GLY A 521 16.41 18.28 17.81
CA GLY A 521 17.39 18.01 16.75
C GLY A 521 17.82 16.54 16.62
N ASP A 522 17.20 15.62 17.36
CA ASP A 522 17.28 14.17 17.16
C ASP A 522 16.28 13.69 16.09
N GLY A 523 16.57 12.55 15.46
CA GLY A 523 15.68 11.91 14.49
C GLY A 523 16.32 11.61 13.13
N PHE A 524 15.47 11.26 12.16
CA PHE A 524 15.93 10.97 10.80
C PHE A 524 16.34 12.24 10.06
N LEU A 525 17.57 12.26 9.55
CA LEU A 525 18.13 13.41 8.81
C LEU A 525 18.00 13.21 7.29
N ALA A 526 18.24 12.00 6.81
CA ALA A 526 18.30 11.69 5.39
C ALA A 526 18.04 10.22 5.10
N PHE A 527 17.58 9.94 3.89
CA PHE A 527 17.34 8.59 3.38
C PHE A 527 17.93 8.44 1.98
N GLU A 528 18.38 7.25 1.63
CA GLU A 528 18.75 6.88 0.25
C GLU A 528 18.17 5.50 -0.06
N PHE A 529 17.59 5.36 -1.25
CA PHE A 529 17.08 4.08 -1.74
C PHE A 529 17.72 3.74 -3.08
N TYR A 530 18.32 2.55 -3.17
CA TYR A 530 19.00 2.06 -4.35
C TYR A 530 18.56 0.64 -4.66
N ASP A 531 18.34 0.34 -5.94
CA ASP A 531 17.94 -0.98 -6.40
C ASP A 531 18.90 -1.46 -7.50
N ASP A 532 19.56 -2.61 -7.31
CA ASP A 532 20.35 -3.26 -8.37
C ASP A 532 19.48 -4.24 -9.16
N LEU A 533 18.75 -3.70 -10.14
CA LEU A 533 17.83 -4.46 -10.97
C LEU A 533 18.51 -5.51 -11.87
N SER A 534 19.85 -5.50 -11.99
CA SER A 534 20.58 -6.52 -12.75
C SER A 534 20.61 -7.88 -12.03
N ALA A 535 20.39 -7.86 -10.73
CA ALA A 535 20.39 -9.02 -9.85
C ALA A 535 19.00 -9.30 -9.25
N ILE A 536 17.93 -8.79 -9.87
CA ILE A 536 16.55 -8.87 -9.36
C ILE A 536 16.11 -10.32 -9.06
N ASP A 537 16.63 -11.28 -9.81
CA ASP A 537 16.28 -12.70 -9.70
C ASP A 537 17.09 -13.48 -8.66
N GLU A 538 18.09 -12.87 -8.02
CA GLU A 538 18.92 -13.53 -7.00
C GLU A 538 18.14 -13.87 -5.72
N GLU A 539 16.96 -13.28 -5.50
CA GLU A 539 16.05 -13.67 -4.42
C GLU A 539 14.60 -13.61 -4.89
N GLY A 540 13.80 -14.57 -4.44
CA GLY A 540 12.36 -14.55 -4.67
C GLY A 540 11.62 -15.45 -3.69
N VAL A 541 10.48 -14.98 -3.21
CA VAL A 541 9.60 -15.77 -2.35
C VAL A 541 8.16 -15.66 -2.85
N GLN A 542 7.58 -16.82 -3.09
CA GLN A 542 6.21 -16.97 -3.57
C GLN A 542 5.44 -17.91 -2.65
N VAL A 543 4.13 -17.70 -2.58
CA VAL A 543 3.18 -18.65 -2.00
C VAL A 543 2.48 -19.35 -3.15
N SER A 544 2.55 -20.67 -3.17
CA SER A 544 1.87 -21.52 -4.15
C SER A 544 0.65 -22.17 -3.53
N TRP A 545 -0.40 -22.39 -4.34
CA TRP A 545 -1.55 -23.22 -3.98
C TRP A 545 -1.90 -24.20 -5.10
N GLY A 546 -2.59 -25.29 -4.77
CA GLY A 546 -2.98 -26.32 -5.72
C GLY A 546 -4.35 -26.90 -5.40
N VAL A 547 -5.02 -27.49 -6.40
CA VAL A 547 -6.25 -28.25 -6.13
C VAL A 547 -5.87 -29.50 -5.35
N GLY A 548 -6.21 -29.55 -4.07
CA GLY A 548 -5.86 -30.65 -3.17
C GLY A 548 -4.60 -30.42 -2.34
N GLU A 549 -3.94 -29.25 -2.41
CA GLU A 549 -2.68 -28.97 -1.74
C GLU A 549 -2.76 -27.79 -0.77
N ARG A 550 -2.23 -27.93 0.45
CA ARG A 550 -2.10 -26.79 1.37
C ARG A 550 -1.21 -25.70 0.76
N PRO A 551 -1.44 -24.42 1.08
CA PRO A 551 -0.54 -23.35 0.66
C PRO A 551 0.87 -23.65 1.17
N HIS A 552 1.88 -23.38 0.35
CA HIS A 552 3.27 -23.56 0.76
C HIS A 552 4.15 -22.46 0.18
N ILE A 553 5.25 -22.19 0.89
CA ILE A 553 6.24 -21.21 0.46
C ILE A 553 7.23 -21.86 -0.51
N ILE A 554 7.53 -21.14 -1.59
CA ILE A 554 8.60 -21.42 -2.52
C ILE A 554 9.62 -20.28 -2.38
N GLY A 555 10.79 -20.59 -1.83
CA GLY A 555 11.89 -19.65 -1.69
C GLY A 555 13.02 -19.95 -2.67
N ARG A 556 13.59 -18.91 -3.26
CA ARG A 556 14.81 -18.96 -4.09
C ARG A 556 15.82 -17.97 -3.54
N ARG A 557 17.05 -18.42 -3.30
CA ARG A 557 18.21 -17.57 -3.04
C ARG A 557 19.38 -18.02 -3.90
N GLY A 558 19.92 -17.10 -4.70
CA GLY A 558 21.06 -17.33 -5.57
C GLY A 558 22.40 -17.25 -4.82
N GLU A 559 23.41 -17.95 -5.33
CA GLU A 559 24.74 -18.03 -4.70
C GLU A 559 25.44 -16.67 -4.59
N LYS A 560 25.06 -15.70 -5.42
CA LYS A 560 25.69 -14.36 -5.50
C LYS A 560 24.90 -13.29 -4.76
N LEU A 561 23.80 -13.64 -4.09
CA LEU A 561 22.90 -12.70 -3.43
C LEU A 561 23.63 -11.78 -2.43
N HIS A 562 24.44 -12.35 -1.53
CA HIS A 562 25.15 -11.56 -0.53
C HIS A 562 26.20 -10.64 -1.16
N ASP A 563 26.84 -11.08 -2.23
CA ASP A 563 27.80 -10.24 -2.97
C ASP A 563 27.08 -9.09 -3.67
N ALA A 564 25.89 -9.33 -4.21
CA ALA A 564 25.04 -8.30 -4.80
C ALA A 564 24.60 -7.28 -3.74
N TYR A 565 24.12 -7.73 -2.58
CA TYR A 565 23.76 -6.84 -1.48
C TYR A 565 24.93 -5.97 -1.01
N VAL A 566 26.10 -6.56 -0.77
CA VAL A 566 27.26 -5.82 -0.29
C VAL A 566 27.71 -4.75 -1.30
N ARG A 567 27.72 -5.07 -2.60
CA ARG A 567 28.01 -4.06 -3.64
C ARG A 567 26.97 -2.94 -3.67
N ALA A 568 25.69 -3.29 -3.63
CA ALA A 568 24.59 -2.33 -3.66
C ALA A 568 24.60 -1.42 -2.41
N ILE A 569 24.94 -1.97 -1.24
CA ILE A 569 25.12 -1.21 0.00
C ILE A 569 26.22 -0.16 -0.17
N GLY A 570 27.38 -0.53 -0.73
CA GLY A 570 28.48 0.41 -0.97
C GLY A 570 28.05 1.60 -1.84
N VAL A 571 27.25 1.35 -2.89
CA VAL A 571 26.70 2.41 -3.75
C VAL A 571 25.71 3.31 -2.99
N ALA A 572 24.75 2.72 -2.27
CA ALA A 572 23.73 3.46 -1.53
C ALA A 572 24.33 4.32 -0.41
N VAL A 573 25.23 3.75 0.40
CA VAL A 573 25.90 4.46 1.49
C VAL A 573 26.76 5.60 0.94
N GLY A 574 27.50 5.36 -0.15
CA GLY A 574 28.29 6.40 -0.81
C GLY A 574 27.46 7.60 -1.24
N ARG A 575 26.31 7.35 -1.91
CA ARG A 575 25.38 8.41 -2.33
C ARG A 575 24.77 9.16 -1.15
N LEU A 576 24.36 8.43 -0.10
CA LEU A 576 23.78 9.04 1.10
C LEU A 576 24.78 9.99 1.77
N LEU A 577 26.00 9.53 2.04
CA LEU A 577 27.05 10.32 2.67
C LEU A 577 27.44 11.54 1.81
N GLU A 578 27.58 11.36 0.49
CA GLU A 578 27.86 12.45 -0.45
C GLU A 578 26.74 13.51 -0.40
N SER A 579 25.47 13.10 -0.41
CA SER A 579 24.32 14.02 -0.36
C SER A 579 24.27 14.83 0.93
N GLN A 580 24.74 14.26 2.04
CA GLN A 580 24.77 14.89 3.36
C GLN A 580 26.10 15.59 3.67
N GLN A 581 27.08 15.52 2.75
CA GLN A 581 28.43 16.05 2.96
C GLN A 581 29.11 15.47 4.20
N LEU A 582 28.86 14.20 4.50
CA LEU A 582 29.43 13.47 5.62
C LEU A 582 30.53 12.51 5.15
N ALA A 583 31.52 12.28 5.99
CA ALA A 583 32.45 11.17 5.86
C ALA A 583 31.94 9.96 6.67
N LEU A 584 32.40 8.76 6.32
CA LEU A 584 32.07 7.56 7.09
C LEU A 584 32.56 7.66 8.55
N ASP A 585 33.65 8.38 8.80
CA ASP A 585 34.20 8.60 10.14
C ASP A 585 33.28 9.43 11.05
N ASP A 586 32.36 10.21 10.48
CA ASP A 586 31.36 10.99 11.22
C ASP A 586 30.25 10.12 11.81
N ILE A 587 30.10 8.88 11.33
CA ILE A 587 29.04 7.96 11.75
C ILE A 587 29.42 7.25 13.06
N GLY A 588 28.82 7.66 14.18
CA GLY A 588 28.96 7.07 15.51
C GLY A 588 28.71 5.56 15.58
N VAL A 589 27.64 5.08 14.94
CA VAL A 589 27.20 3.68 15.04
C VAL A 589 26.63 3.15 13.71
N LEU A 590 26.97 1.91 13.37
CA LEU A 590 26.46 1.22 12.17
C LEU A 590 25.41 0.18 12.56
N LEU A 591 24.22 0.27 11.95
CA LEU A 591 23.11 -0.67 12.09
C LEU A 591 22.92 -1.39 10.75
N PRO A 592 23.71 -2.44 10.46
CA PRO A 592 23.66 -3.17 9.20
C PRO A 592 22.47 -4.16 9.15
N PRO A 593 22.15 -4.72 7.97
CA PRO A 593 21.09 -5.71 7.84
C PRO A 593 21.42 -7.01 8.60
N GLN A 594 20.41 -7.57 9.27
CA GLN A 594 20.49 -8.81 10.05
C GLN A 594 19.84 -9.97 9.28
N VAL A 595 20.49 -10.38 8.19
CA VAL A 595 19.97 -11.42 7.26
C VAL A 595 20.47 -12.83 7.59
N ASP A 596 21.68 -12.95 8.17
CA ASP A 596 22.25 -14.19 8.65
C ASP A 596 23.46 -13.96 9.58
N ALA A 597 24.04 -15.09 10.02
CA ALA A 597 25.27 -15.18 10.78
C ALA A 597 26.47 -14.56 10.04
N GLY A 598 26.90 -13.38 10.48
CA GLY A 598 28.15 -12.77 10.03
C GLY A 598 28.01 -11.81 8.84
N PHE A 599 26.84 -11.73 8.20
CA PHE A 599 26.55 -10.68 7.23
C PHE A 599 26.75 -9.25 7.79
N PRO A 600 26.31 -8.91 9.02
CA PRO A 600 26.63 -7.61 9.65
C PRO A 600 28.13 -7.28 9.65
N ALA A 601 28.97 -8.23 10.07
CA ALA A 601 30.42 -8.05 10.14
C ALA A 601 31.05 -7.95 8.74
N ARG A 602 30.50 -8.67 7.76
CA ARG A 602 30.90 -8.57 6.35
C ARG A 602 30.62 -7.17 5.79
N VAL A 603 29.43 -6.61 6.06
CA VAL A 603 29.05 -5.25 5.63
C VAL A 603 30.01 -4.22 6.24
N ALA A 604 30.26 -4.29 7.55
CA ALA A 604 31.20 -3.39 8.21
C ALA A 604 32.61 -3.48 7.59
N LYS A 605 33.11 -4.69 7.34
CA LYS A 605 34.41 -4.90 6.70
C LYS A 605 34.48 -4.31 5.29
N GLU A 606 33.45 -4.48 4.47
CA GLU A 606 33.42 -3.92 3.11
C GLU A 606 33.41 -2.39 3.13
N LEU A 607 32.61 -1.80 4.02
CA LEU A 607 32.56 -0.34 4.19
C LEU A 607 33.83 0.22 4.84
N GLY A 608 34.69 -0.61 5.43
CA GLY A 608 35.83 -0.16 6.23
C GLY A 608 35.43 0.41 7.60
N PHE A 609 34.27 0.03 8.12
CA PHE A 609 33.73 0.54 9.38
C PHE A 609 34.16 -0.31 10.60
N PRO A 610 34.46 0.29 11.77
CA PRO A 610 34.89 -0.46 12.96
C PRO A 610 33.83 -1.44 13.50
N LEU A 611 34.25 -2.68 13.79
CA LEU A 611 33.34 -3.73 14.30
C LEU A 611 32.81 -3.45 15.71
N ASP A 612 33.56 -2.75 16.56
CA ASP A 612 33.14 -2.33 17.90
C ASP A 612 32.02 -1.27 17.87
N ARG A 613 31.92 -0.51 16.78
CA ARG A 613 30.82 0.44 16.50
C ARG A 613 29.70 -0.16 15.63
N THR A 614 29.79 -1.45 15.27
CA THR A 614 28.80 -2.15 14.45
C THR A 614 27.85 -2.98 15.31
N VAL A 615 26.54 -2.82 15.11
CA VAL A 615 25.52 -3.62 15.77
C VAL A 615 25.37 -4.97 15.05
N CYS A 616 25.74 -6.04 15.75
CA CYS A 616 25.48 -7.42 15.31
C CYS A 616 24.49 -8.03 16.31
N CYS A 617 23.26 -8.29 15.86
CA CYS A 617 22.31 -9.10 16.62
C CYS A 617 22.74 -10.58 16.55
N ASP A 618 22.26 -11.42 17.48
CA ASP A 618 22.78 -12.79 17.68
C ASP A 618 22.81 -13.67 16.41
N ALA A 619 23.74 -14.63 16.43
CA ALA A 619 24.43 -15.16 15.25
C ALA A 619 23.71 -16.23 14.39
N THR A 620 22.38 -16.32 14.35
CA THR A 620 21.72 -17.44 13.60
C THR A 620 20.45 -17.12 12.81
N VAL A 621 20.01 -15.87 12.72
CA VAL A 621 18.61 -15.57 12.36
C VAL A 621 18.46 -14.44 11.35
N ASN A 622 17.53 -14.63 10.41
CA ASN A 622 17.06 -13.56 9.53
C ASN A 622 15.93 -12.81 10.23
N LEU A 623 16.18 -11.54 10.60
CA LEU A 623 15.19 -10.69 11.27
C LEU A 623 14.26 -9.97 10.28
N ALA A 624 14.54 -10.06 8.98
CA ALA A 624 13.85 -9.40 7.89
C ALA A 624 13.36 -7.98 8.26
N THR A 625 12.05 -7.69 8.25
CA THR A 625 11.54 -6.32 8.51
C THR A 625 11.80 -5.80 9.93
N SER A 626 12.07 -6.68 10.90
CA SER A 626 12.43 -6.29 12.26
C SER A 626 13.93 -6.02 12.45
N SER A 627 14.75 -6.17 11.40
CA SER A 627 16.20 -5.97 11.46
C SER A 627 16.60 -4.57 11.96
N VAL A 628 16.00 -3.51 11.43
CA VAL A 628 16.30 -2.13 11.82
C VAL A 628 15.83 -1.81 13.25
N PRO A 629 14.55 -2.04 13.63
CA PRO A 629 14.10 -1.73 14.99
C PRO A 629 14.81 -2.57 16.07
N GLN A 630 15.13 -3.84 15.80
CA GLN A 630 15.94 -4.65 16.72
C GLN A 630 17.36 -4.09 16.84
N SER A 631 18.00 -3.71 15.74
CA SER A 631 19.35 -3.12 15.76
C SER A 631 19.36 -1.79 16.51
N TYR A 632 18.32 -0.96 16.34
CA TYR A 632 18.16 0.29 17.09
C TYR A 632 18.08 0.03 18.59
N ARG A 633 17.23 -0.91 19.02
CA ARG A 633 17.09 -1.27 20.43
C ARG A 633 18.41 -1.82 20.99
N THR A 634 19.11 -2.68 20.25
CA THR A 634 20.42 -3.19 20.66
C THR A 634 21.46 -2.08 20.78
N ALA A 635 21.48 -1.11 19.86
CA ALA A 635 22.41 0.03 19.90
C ALA A 635 22.22 0.87 21.17
N VAL A 636 20.96 1.22 21.49
CA VAL A 636 20.60 2.00 22.67
C VAL A 636 20.89 1.22 23.96
N ASP A 637 20.52 -0.06 24.03
CA ASP A 637 20.61 -0.85 25.27
C ASP A 637 22.03 -1.21 25.65
N SER A 638 22.87 -1.44 24.65
CA SER A 638 24.28 -1.72 24.86
C SER A 638 25.11 -0.45 25.09
N GLY A 639 24.51 0.75 25.00
CA GLY A 639 25.22 2.02 25.09
C GLY A 639 26.17 2.28 23.92
N ARG A 640 25.99 1.59 22.78
CA ARG A 640 26.77 1.80 21.55
C ARG A 640 26.37 3.06 20.80
N ALA A 641 25.16 3.56 21.04
CA ALA A 641 24.68 4.85 20.57
C ALA A 641 24.50 5.79 21.77
N ALA A 642 25.16 6.93 21.75
CA ALA A 642 25.01 8.01 22.71
C ALA A 642 24.19 9.18 22.11
N PRO A 643 23.54 10.01 22.94
CA PRO A 643 22.88 11.22 22.46
C PRO A 643 23.84 12.11 21.65
N GLY A 644 23.40 12.52 20.46
CA GLY A 644 24.19 13.31 19.50
C GLY A 644 25.00 12.48 18.50
N ASP A 645 25.10 11.15 18.67
CA ASP A 645 25.77 10.29 17.68
C ASP A 645 24.96 10.22 16.38
N LEU A 646 25.67 10.16 15.26
CA LEU A 646 25.07 9.82 13.97
C LEU A 646 25.07 8.29 13.77
N GLY A 647 23.89 7.73 13.57
CA GLY A 647 23.68 6.34 13.17
C GLY A 647 23.50 6.20 11.67
N LEU A 648 24.14 5.18 11.08
CA LEU A 648 23.85 4.72 9.72
C LEU A 648 23.01 3.45 9.81
N MET A 649 21.73 3.56 9.44
CA MET A 649 20.79 2.43 9.36
C MET A 649 20.76 1.89 7.95
N ILE A 650 20.84 0.56 7.79
CA ILE A 650 20.82 -0.09 6.47
C ILE A 650 19.86 -1.28 6.50
N ALA A 651 19.00 -1.37 5.49
CA ALA A 651 18.15 -2.52 5.22
C ALA A 651 18.36 -3.01 3.78
N VAL A 652 18.25 -4.32 3.56
CA VAL A 652 18.29 -4.93 2.22
C VAL A 652 17.14 -5.91 2.05
N GLY A 653 16.66 -6.08 0.82
CA GLY A 653 15.55 -6.99 0.53
C GLY A 653 15.51 -7.43 -0.93
N ALA A 654 14.65 -8.40 -1.21
CA ALA A 654 14.59 -9.06 -2.51
C ALA A 654 14.43 -8.07 -3.67
N GLY A 655 14.97 -8.42 -4.84
CA GLY A 655 15.17 -7.48 -5.95
C GLY A 655 16.42 -6.62 -5.80
N VAL A 656 17.31 -6.99 -4.87
CA VAL A 656 18.54 -6.27 -4.49
C VAL A 656 18.26 -4.80 -4.19
N GLN A 657 17.22 -4.59 -3.37
CA GLN A 657 16.86 -3.28 -2.84
C GLN A 657 17.76 -2.98 -1.64
N VAL A 658 18.16 -1.71 -1.51
CA VAL A 658 18.90 -1.17 -0.36
C VAL A 658 18.20 0.11 0.09
N GLY A 659 17.89 0.20 1.37
CA GLY A 659 17.52 1.45 2.02
C GLY A 659 18.58 1.83 3.04
N CYS A 660 18.99 3.09 3.05
CA CYS A 660 19.90 3.65 4.04
C CYS A 660 19.28 4.89 4.67
N ALA A 661 19.56 5.14 5.95
CA ALA A 661 19.15 6.36 6.63
C ALA A 661 20.24 6.86 7.59
N ILE A 662 20.40 8.18 7.67
CA ILE A 662 21.15 8.85 8.74
C ILE A 662 20.17 9.22 9.84
N TYR A 663 20.47 8.78 11.06
CA TYR A 663 19.68 9.06 12.26
C TYR A 663 20.54 9.75 13.31
N GLN A 664 20.05 10.81 13.93
CA GLN A 664 20.70 11.47 15.06
C GLN A 664 20.06 10.99 16.36
N PHE A 665 20.86 10.39 17.26
CA PHE A 665 20.42 9.79 18.53
C PHE A 665 20.16 10.80 19.65
#